data_AF-A0A812C0W1-F1
#
_entry.id   AF-A0A812C0W1-F1
#
_cell.length_a   1.000
_cell.length_b   1.000
_cell.length_c   1.000
_cell.angle_alpha   90.00
_cell.angle_beta   90.00
_cell.angle_gamma   90.00
#
_symmetry.space_group_name_H-M   'P 1'
#
loop_
_entity.id
_entity.type
_entity.pdbx_description
1 polymer ?
#
loop_
_entity_poly.entity_id
_entity_poly.type
_entity_poly.pdbx_seq_one_letter_code
_entity_poly.pdbx_strand_id
1 'polypeptide(L)'
;MADVDVPAASRKNKIAAARKKLKQFKEKGKISTNQSNSDNRSSSTRSSVSPSSNPSITEEKPSSIGDQTSQEVDFHIDQRPTASTESLHQLSQHINDLLNESSAAINGEIPVAKSSISQLEKRNRELAALLAKHTEANEQLHAQVQHLRSQSQHLQKELDGERQTFEDKQKREVGSLKEQLQVHIQTIGILVAEKTELQSKISQLQKLSDQRLEEIDDMNSRFRVSKQRISELERSIASVNSSSQQYEKSSKEFAKDIDRLKLELYKSNQTTEELRQQTFELTEKLNFKISECLAHEQNLEEFKKKLEMAELYAQQLSSQSDKESVKLLESLQAEKEELTTKVLHYQESFQTVTDERNQLSDQYQQYIEQLQQQTQSLTGQVTSLTGERESLLSKQHELETEMGSLRKQLEEAEHNSAINPTSNLQVEIEKLHSDYEEISKRHEAQIRDNAQMSRFLEEKEDKIMELESTITRLGQEAGDKAQLLESIQSDKTALSRALTQNKDLKQQLAELQNGFVKMSNDSMELMTKLQTEEHRSHELALRLAQQEDELKDMRDALMSRDSQLTEIKKSADSVQKENYQQEQIQDRLRHYEAQAQLVETLQRELSASQDMMDALTAQNSELRNMLVKSQENKDIYDTSATDERDTIMDSLQATIRQLEAERNQLIGSLKDQRNLSDDLSVKVADMQEQVSMSINPDENIVSRAEFEKLKNTMDMIQEKYTRAMRDKADLSDKADQLEHLVLQLQGETDTIGEYISLYHHQRALLQQREFQKNDYISRLAKDREDLQGKLSKLQGLVVQMFSERGVDAKNLISHTEIFHNCNEKINEQKTEDMQRYLPPPPPVINGEGKYPEDWPDYSSSNSSESVVETIVGGEAFEGNVPPSSAQQQSPTSMPPTIYDTNEESAQVENNQTAKKIMDLFSEIDSNLCDTVPFNRKFLPCKYCKGSVQDL
;
A
#
# COMPACT_ATOMS: atom_id res chain seq x y z
N MET A 1 44.08 -31.67 -33.00
CA MET A 1 43.20 -32.79 -32.57
C MET A 1 42.11 -32.12 -31.75
N ALA A 2 40.97 -31.80 -32.35
CA ALA A 2 39.83 -32.70 -32.64
C ALA A 2 38.95 -32.87 -31.38
N ASP A 3 37.65 -32.59 -31.39
CA ASP A 3 36.77 -32.15 -32.49
C ASP A 3 35.50 -31.43 -31.92
N VAL A 4 34.43 -31.29 -32.74
CA VAL A 4 33.07 -30.80 -32.42
C VAL A 4 32.86 -29.27 -32.54
N ASP A 5 32.71 -28.80 -33.77
CA ASP A 5 32.20 -27.46 -34.12
C ASP A 5 30.80 -27.52 -34.77
N VAL A 6 29.73 -27.56 -33.95
CA VAL A 6 28.33 -27.53 -34.44
C VAL A 6 27.40 -26.77 -33.49
N PRO A 7 27.03 -25.52 -33.82
CA PRO A 7 25.58 -25.23 -33.87
C PRO A 7 25.15 -24.34 -35.06
N ALA A 8 26.09 -23.75 -35.82
CA ALA A 8 25.78 -22.79 -36.89
C ALA A 8 24.91 -23.39 -38.02
N ALA A 9 25.21 -24.62 -38.43
CA ALA A 9 24.42 -25.36 -39.43
C ALA A 9 22.98 -25.62 -38.96
N SER A 10 22.77 -25.98 -37.69
CA SER A 10 21.44 -26.23 -37.12
C SER A 10 20.55 -24.98 -37.18
N ARG A 11 21.11 -23.79 -36.89
CA ARG A 11 20.36 -22.52 -36.95
C ARG A 11 20.00 -22.14 -38.40
N LYS A 12 20.93 -22.28 -39.36
CA LYS A 12 20.62 -22.07 -40.79
C LYS A 12 19.58 -23.06 -41.31
N ASN A 13 19.68 -24.34 -40.97
CA ASN A 13 18.72 -25.37 -41.40
C ASN A 13 17.32 -25.16 -40.79
N LYS A 14 17.22 -24.73 -39.52
CA LYS A 14 15.93 -24.37 -38.89
C LYS A 14 15.29 -23.14 -39.55
N ILE A 15 16.07 -22.12 -39.90
CA ILE A 15 15.58 -20.93 -40.63
C ILE A 15 15.17 -21.29 -42.07
N ALA A 16 15.93 -22.15 -42.75
CA ALA A 16 15.56 -22.67 -44.07
C ALA A 16 14.27 -23.50 -44.02
N ALA A 17 14.09 -24.36 -43.01
CA ALA A 17 12.87 -25.12 -42.78
C ALA A 17 11.66 -24.22 -42.47
N ALA A 18 11.85 -23.17 -41.66
CA ALA A 18 10.82 -22.17 -41.39
C ALA A 18 10.40 -21.43 -42.67
N ARG A 19 11.37 -20.97 -43.48
CA ARG A 19 11.10 -20.35 -44.79
C ARG A 19 10.44 -21.32 -45.76
N LYS A 20 10.80 -22.61 -45.76
CA LYS A 20 10.18 -23.66 -46.59
C LYS A 20 8.73 -23.93 -46.18
N LYS A 21 8.43 -23.99 -44.87
CA LYS A 21 7.05 -24.07 -44.35
C LYS A 21 6.23 -22.82 -44.69
N LEU A 22 6.80 -21.62 -44.55
CA LEU A 22 6.15 -20.36 -44.92
C LEU A 22 5.86 -20.30 -46.43
N LYS A 23 6.74 -20.85 -47.26
CA LYS A 23 6.52 -20.97 -48.72
C LYS A 23 5.42 -21.97 -49.04
N GLN A 24 5.43 -23.16 -48.42
CA GLN A 24 4.37 -24.16 -48.56
C GLN A 24 2.99 -23.64 -48.12
N PHE A 25 2.92 -22.79 -47.10
CA PHE A 25 1.66 -22.15 -46.67
C PHE A 25 1.14 -21.12 -47.70
N LYS A 26 2.04 -20.43 -48.41
CA LYS A 26 1.66 -19.52 -49.51
C LYS A 26 1.36 -20.26 -50.82
N GLU A 27 2.05 -21.35 -51.11
CA GLU A 27 1.82 -22.22 -52.28
C GLU A 27 0.49 -22.99 -52.15
N LYS A 28 0.09 -23.42 -50.95
CA LYS A 28 -1.26 -23.95 -50.69
C LYS A 28 -2.39 -22.91 -50.79
N GLY A 29 -2.07 -21.62 -50.81
CA GLY A 29 -3.05 -20.54 -50.88
C GLY A 29 -3.51 -20.17 -52.30
N LYS A 30 -2.81 -20.62 -53.35
CA LYS A 30 -3.15 -20.33 -54.75
C LYS A 30 -2.73 -21.46 -55.70
N ILE A 31 -3.62 -22.42 -55.92
CA ILE A 31 -3.95 -23.08 -57.20
C ILE A 31 -5.16 -24.00 -56.95
N SER A 32 -6.32 -23.62 -57.50
CA SER A 32 -7.27 -24.53 -58.14
C SER A 32 -8.37 -23.67 -58.78
N THR A 33 -8.21 -23.37 -60.06
CA THR A 33 -9.22 -22.66 -60.87
C THR A 33 -9.00 -23.05 -62.33
N ASN A 34 -10.10 -23.29 -63.05
CA ASN A 34 -10.18 -23.65 -64.48
C ASN A 34 -9.64 -25.03 -64.90
N GLN A 35 -10.55 -26.00 -65.00
CA GLN A 35 -10.93 -26.56 -66.30
C GLN A 35 -12.47 -26.59 -66.42
N SER A 36 -12.98 -26.43 -67.65
CA SER A 36 -14.40 -26.43 -68.01
C SER A 36 -14.90 -27.87 -68.23
N ASN A 37 -16.18 -28.24 -68.08
CA ASN A 37 -17.45 -27.80 -68.70
C ASN A 37 -18.63 -28.23 -67.76
N SER A 38 -19.91 -27.85 -67.91
CA SER A 38 -20.67 -26.87 -68.73
C SER A 38 -22.12 -26.78 -68.21
N ASP A 39 -22.75 -25.60 -68.29
CA ASP A 39 -24.20 -25.34 -68.19
C ASP A 39 -24.91 -25.68 -66.84
N ASN A 40 -26.05 -25.07 -66.45
CA ASN A 40 -26.89 -24.03 -67.07
C ASN A 40 -27.64 -23.19 -65.98
N ARG A 41 -28.05 -21.95 -66.31
CA ARG A 41 -29.12 -21.08 -65.70
C ARG A 41 -29.38 -21.06 -64.16
N SER A 42 -29.72 -19.93 -63.53
CA SER A 42 -29.69 -18.50 -63.91
C SER A 42 -29.92 -17.59 -62.68
N SER A 43 -29.29 -16.43 -62.70
CA SER A 43 -29.27 -15.33 -61.71
C SER A 43 -30.58 -14.93 -61.00
N SER A 44 -30.45 -14.53 -59.73
CA SER A 44 -30.83 -13.18 -59.26
C SER A 44 -30.18 -12.82 -57.91
N THR A 45 -29.47 -11.70 -57.84
CA THR A 45 -28.89 -11.12 -56.61
C THR A 45 -29.58 -9.81 -56.23
N ARG A 46 -29.53 -9.42 -54.94
CA ARG A 46 -30.26 -8.27 -54.39
C ARG A 46 -29.40 -7.46 -53.42
N SER A 47 -29.03 -6.24 -53.84
CA SER A 47 -28.29 -5.24 -53.06
C SER A 47 -28.62 -3.83 -53.62
N SER A 48 -28.66 -2.72 -52.86
CA SER A 48 -28.67 -2.48 -51.41
C SER A 48 -28.74 -0.96 -51.10
N VAL A 49 -29.01 -0.58 -49.83
CA VAL A 49 -28.75 0.74 -49.19
C VAL A 49 -29.76 1.88 -49.42
N SER A 50 -30.12 2.54 -48.30
CA SER A 50 -30.85 3.83 -48.13
C SER A 50 -29.87 4.86 -47.48
N PRO A 51 -30.11 6.20 -47.40
CA PRO A 51 -31.15 6.77 -46.49
C PRO A 51 -31.66 8.23 -46.75
N SER A 52 -32.56 8.69 -45.84
CA SER A 52 -32.66 10.06 -45.26
C SER A 52 -33.62 11.15 -45.79
N SER A 53 -34.48 11.62 -44.87
CA SER A 53 -34.96 13.00 -44.56
C SER A 53 -35.70 13.90 -45.59
N ASN A 54 -37.03 14.00 -45.40
CA ASN A 54 -37.88 15.20 -45.09
C ASN A 54 -37.32 16.63 -45.32
N PRO A 55 -38.15 17.64 -45.73
CA PRO A 55 -39.38 18.02 -44.99
C PRO A 55 -40.64 18.47 -45.81
N SER A 56 -41.67 18.91 -45.08
CA SER A 56 -43.07 19.22 -45.46
C SER A 56 -43.30 20.49 -46.30
N ILE A 57 -44.49 20.60 -46.96
CA ILE A 57 -45.49 21.70 -46.76
C ILE A 57 -46.78 21.55 -47.67
N THR A 58 -47.95 21.82 -47.05
CA THR A 58 -49.33 22.19 -47.53
C THR A 58 -50.00 21.71 -48.84
N GLU A 59 -51.22 21.17 -48.65
CA GLU A 59 -52.54 21.58 -49.25
C GLU A 59 -53.04 21.19 -50.67
N GLU A 60 -54.38 21.25 -50.75
CA GLU A 60 -55.32 21.34 -51.90
C GLU A 60 -55.70 20.09 -52.75
N LYS A 61 -56.93 20.20 -53.25
CA LYS A 61 -57.86 19.21 -53.86
C LYS A 61 -57.38 18.54 -55.16
N PRO A 62 -57.85 17.31 -55.48
CA PRO A 62 -57.60 16.68 -56.78
C PRO A 62 -58.60 17.11 -57.87
N SER A 63 -58.06 17.63 -58.98
CA SER A 63 -58.67 17.67 -60.33
C SER A 63 -57.52 17.93 -61.32
N SER A 64 -57.50 17.51 -62.59
CA SER A 64 -58.51 16.79 -63.41
C SER A 64 -57.84 16.23 -64.68
N ILE A 65 -58.50 15.30 -65.40
CA ILE A 65 -58.27 14.95 -66.84
C ILE A 65 -56.87 14.31 -67.14
N GLY A 66 -56.64 13.48 -68.17
CA GLY A 66 -57.42 12.77 -69.20
C GLY A 66 -56.57 11.55 -69.63
N ASP A 67 -56.83 10.68 -70.60
CA ASP A 67 -57.82 10.47 -71.70
C ASP A 67 -57.63 8.99 -72.14
N GLN A 68 -58.40 8.29 -72.99
CA GLN A 68 -59.57 8.47 -73.87
C GLN A 68 -60.20 7.04 -74.05
N THR A 69 -61.29 6.72 -74.76
CA THR A 69 -62.16 7.43 -75.73
C THR A 69 -63.61 6.89 -75.60
N SER A 70 -64.56 7.71 -76.09
CA SER A 70 -65.98 7.49 -76.45
C SER A 70 -66.39 6.10 -76.97
N GLN A 71 -67.67 5.67 -77.00
CA GLN A 71 -68.95 6.40 -77.17
C GLN A 71 -70.08 5.86 -76.25
N GLU A 72 -70.91 6.71 -75.63
CA GLU A 72 -72.27 7.20 -76.05
C GLU A 72 -73.36 6.10 -76.15
N VAL A 73 -74.64 6.30 -75.78
CA VAL A 73 -75.42 7.54 -75.55
C VAL A 73 -76.24 7.45 -74.23
N ASP A 74 -76.57 8.62 -73.66
CA ASP A 74 -77.51 8.86 -72.54
C ASP A 74 -78.99 8.64 -72.91
N PHE A 75 -79.90 8.46 -71.93
CA PHE A 75 -81.04 9.39 -71.69
C PHE A 75 -81.95 8.97 -70.51
N HIS A 76 -81.98 9.85 -69.50
CA HIS A 76 -83.02 10.18 -68.52
C HIS A 76 -84.25 9.29 -68.20
N ILE A 77 -84.53 9.26 -66.89
CA ILE A 77 -85.82 8.96 -66.24
C ILE A 77 -86.92 9.95 -66.68
N ASP A 78 -88.14 9.48 -66.95
CA ASP A 78 -89.36 10.21 -66.57
C ASP A 78 -90.60 9.30 -66.36
N GLN A 79 -91.67 9.87 -65.80
CA GLN A 79 -92.88 9.19 -65.32
C GLN A 79 -94.03 9.21 -66.34
N ARG A 80 -94.65 8.05 -66.61
CA ARG A 80 -96.14 7.93 -66.72
C ARG A 80 -96.64 6.49 -67.01
N PRO A 81 -97.82 6.11 -66.50
CA PRO A 81 -98.60 5.02 -67.07
C PRO A 81 -99.36 5.52 -68.33
N THR A 82 -99.08 4.95 -69.50
CA THR A 82 -99.79 5.27 -70.75
C THR A 82 -100.61 4.08 -71.24
N ALA A 83 -101.91 4.14 -71.00
CA ALA A 83 -102.88 3.28 -71.68
C ALA A 83 -103.20 3.82 -73.10
N SER A 84 -103.83 2.98 -73.91
CA SER A 84 -104.65 3.31 -75.09
C SER A 84 -104.04 4.18 -76.21
N THR A 85 -103.59 3.52 -77.28
CA THR A 85 -103.68 4.03 -78.67
C THR A 85 -104.05 2.91 -79.65
N GLU A 86 -103.31 1.80 -79.66
CA GLU A 86 -103.52 0.70 -80.62
C GLU A 86 -104.88 0.00 -80.44
N SER A 87 -105.31 -0.23 -79.19
CA SER A 87 -106.65 -0.76 -78.88
C SER A 87 -107.78 0.18 -79.31
N LEU A 88 -107.54 1.50 -79.37
CA LEU A 88 -108.51 2.47 -79.87
C LEU A 88 -108.62 2.45 -81.40
N HIS A 89 -107.55 2.15 -82.14
CA HIS A 89 -107.65 1.95 -83.58
C HIS A 89 -108.42 0.68 -83.95
N GLN A 90 -108.22 -0.43 -83.24
CA GLN A 90 -108.98 -1.66 -83.47
C GLN A 90 -110.48 -1.49 -83.13
N LEU A 91 -110.81 -0.77 -82.03
CA LEU A 91 -112.19 -0.36 -81.73
C LEU A 91 -112.77 0.60 -82.79
N SER A 92 -111.97 1.53 -83.31
CA SER A 92 -112.41 2.48 -84.34
C SER A 92 -112.70 1.83 -85.70
N GLN A 93 -112.05 0.71 -86.05
CA GLN A 93 -112.43 -0.07 -87.23
C GLN A 93 -113.75 -0.82 -87.00
N HIS A 94 -113.87 -1.56 -85.87
CA HIS A 94 -115.09 -2.30 -85.56
C HIS A 94 -116.36 -1.43 -85.46
N ILE A 95 -116.24 -0.19 -85.00
CA ILE A 95 -117.39 0.75 -84.94
C ILE A 95 -117.82 1.21 -86.35
N ASN A 96 -116.90 1.41 -87.29
CA ASN A 96 -117.25 1.76 -88.67
C ASN A 96 -117.92 0.61 -89.42
N ASP A 97 -117.47 -0.64 -89.21
CA ASP A 97 -118.10 -1.81 -89.84
C ASP A 97 -119.53 -2.04 -89.30
N LEU A 98 -119.74 -1.89 -87.98
CA LEU A 98 -121.07 -1.98 -87.36
C LEU A 98 -122.03 -0.84 -87.77
N LEU A 99 -121.50 0.34 -88.08
CA LEU A 99 -122.30 1.45 -88.62
C LEU A 99 -122.73 1.20 -90.08
N ASN A 100 -121.88 0.56 -90.90
CA ASN A 100 -122.23 0.21 -92.28
C ASN A 100 -123.33 -0.86 -92.35
N GLU A 101 -123.31 -1.91 -91.52
CA GLU A 101 -124.38 -2.91 -91.49
C GLU A 101 -125.73 -2.35 -91.03
N SER A 102 -125.74 -1.27 -90.25
CA SER A 102 -126.97 -0.67 -89.69
C SER A 102 -127.77 0.18 -90.69
N SER A 103 -127.24 0.47 -91.87
CA SER A 103 -127.83 1.42 -92.84
C SER A 103 -128.68 0.79 -93.96
N ALA A 104 -128.72 -0.54 -94.06
CA ALA A 104 -129.41 -1.27 -95.14
C ALA A 104 -130.87 -1.67 -94.83
N ALA A 105 -131.43 -1.23 -93.71
CA ALA A 105 -132.71 -1.72 -93.17
C ALA A 105 -133.90 -0.74 -93.34
N ILE A 106 -134.17 -0.28 -94.57
CA ILE A 106 -135.29 0.63 -94.88
C ILE A 106 -136.10 0.14 -96.10
N ASN A 107 -137.41 -0.02 -95.89
CA ASN A 107 -138.50 -0.34 -96.85
C ASN A 107 -138.58 -1.77 -97.45
N GLY A 108 -139.76 -2.41 -97.33
CA GLY A 108 -140.21 -3.48 -98.25
C GLY A 108 -140.76 -4.75 -97.59
N GLU A 109 -142.08 -4.95 -97.70
CA GLU A 109 -142.88 -6.00 -97.06
C GLU A 109 -142.51 -7.48 -97.39
N ILE A 110 -142.48 -8.31 -96.34
CA ILE A 110 -143.04 -9.68 -96.20
C ILE A 110 -143.49 -10.37 -97.52
N PRO A 111 -142.95 -11.56 -97.89
CA PRO A 111 -143.62 -12.81 -97.49
C PRO A 111 -142.78 -14.09 -97.20
N VAL A 112 -143.17 -14.77 -96.10
CA VAL A 112 -143.34 -16.24 -95.95
C VAL A 112 -142.11 -17.18 -95.90
N ALA A 113 -141.62 -17.34 -94.66
CA ALA A 113 -141.57 -18.61 -93.89
C ALA A 113 -140.61 -19.80 -94.20
N LYS A 114 -140.23 -20.47 -93.10
CA LYS A 114 -139.68 -21.85 -92.93
C LYS A 114 -138.29 -22.20 -93.48
N SER A 115 -137.72 -21.53 -94.49
CA SER A 115 -136.33 -21.80 -94.91
C SER A 115 -135.28 -21.23 -93.93
N SER A 116 -135.50 -20.00 -93.46
CA SER A 116 -134.56 -19.22 -92.65
C SER A 116 -134.15 -19.88 -91.33
N ILE A 117 -135.07 -20.57 -90.64
CA ILE A 117 -134.79 -21.20 -89.33
C ILE A 117 -133.69 -22.27 -89.45
N SER A 118 -133.72 -23.11 -90.49
CA SER A 118 -132.70 -24.14 -90.71
C SER A 118 -131.32 -23.54 -91.04
N GLN A 119 -131.29 -22.41 -91.74
CA GLN A 119 -130.05 -21.67 -92.01
C GLN A 119 -129.51 -20.97 -90.75
N LEU A 120 -130.38 -20.42 -89.90
CA LEU A 120 -130.01 -19.85 -88.60
C LEU A 120 -129.49 -20.92 -87.63
N GLU A 121 -130.12 -22.10 -87.58
CA GLU A 121 -129.59 -23.24 -86.82
C GLU A 121 -128.22 -23.68 -87.32
N LYS A 122 -128.02 -23.79 -88.65
CA LYS A 122 -126.72 -24.13 -89.23
C LYS A 122 -125.66 -23.08 -88.88
N ARG A 123 -125.96 -21.79 -89.04
CA ARG A 123 -125.06 -20.69 -88.68
C ARG A 123 -124.77 -20.65 -87.18
N ASN A 124 -125.72 -20.96 -86.30
CA ASN A 124 -125.48 -21.07 -84.86
C ASN A 124 -124.59 -22.27 -84.51
N ARG A 125 -124.73 -23.41 -85.18
CA ARG A 125 -123.82 -24.57 -84.99
C ARG A 125 -122.42 -24.25 -85.51
N GLU A 126 -122.31 -23.54 -86.64
CA GLU A 126 -121.03 -23.08 -87.20
C GLU A 126 -120.35 -22.03 -86.32
N LEU A 127 -121.09 -21.05 -85.80
CA LEU A 127 -120.59 -20.07 -84.84
C LEU A 127 -120.21 -20.71 -83.49
N ALA A 128 -120.98 -21.69 -83.00
CA ALA A 128 -120.62 -22.44 -81.80
C ALA A 128 -119.37 -23.29 -82.00
N ALA A 129 -119.19 -23.90 -83.17
CA ALA A 129 -117.97 -24.64 -83.52
C ALA A 129 -116.75 -23.72 -83.69
N LEU A 130 -116.93 -22.53 -84.26
CA LEU A 130 -115.88 -21.50 -84.32
C LEU A 130 -115.54 -20.97 -82.92
N LEU A 131 -116.53 -20.69 -82.07
CA LEU A 131 -116.32 -20.32 -80.68
C LEU A 131 -115.57 -21.41 -79.92
N ALA A 132 -115.98 -22.68 -80.03
CA ALA A 132 -115.30 -23.82 -79.41
C ALA A 132 -113.83 -23.93 -79.86
N LYS A 133 -113.57 -23.73 -81.17
CA LYS A 133 -112.21 -23.71 -81.72
C LYS A 133 -111.40 -22.49 -81.23
N HIS A 134 -112.02 -21.34 -81.05
CA HIS A 134 -111.37 -20.15 -80.49
C HIS A 134 -111.13 -20.26 -78.98
N THR A 135 -112.01 -20.91 -78.21
CA THR A 135 -111.75 -21.22 -76.80
C THR A 135 -110.66 -22.27 -76.66
N GLU A 136 -110.68 -23.33 -77.47
CA GLU A 136 -109.61 -24.34 -77.50
C GLU A 136 -108.25 -23.70 -77.86
N ALA A 137 -108.21 -22.84 -78.88
CA ALA A 137 -107.00 -22.10 -79.25
C ALA A 137 -106.54 -21.14 -78.14
N ASN A 138 -107.44 -20.46 -77.44
CA ASN A 138 -107.10 -19.61 -76.30
C ASN A 138 -106.61 -20.43 -75.09
N GLU A 139 -107.18 -21.60 -74.82
CA GLU A 139 -106.73 -22.52 -73.77
C GLU A 139 -105.33 -23.06 -74.09
N GLN A 140 -105.07 -23.46 -75.34
CA GLN A 140 -103.74 -23.86 -75.82
C GLN A 140 -102.73 -22.70 -75.70
N LEU A 141 -103.10 -21.49 -76.11
CA LEU A 141 -102.24 -20.30 -76.01
C LEU A 141 -101.99 -19.91 -74.54
N HIS A 142 -103.00 -19.98 -73.68
CA HIS A 142 -102.86 -19.68 -72.25
C HIS A 142 -102.02 -20.75 -71.53
N ALA A 143 -102.15 -22.03 -71.90
CA ALA A 143 -101.27 -23.09 -71.43
C ALA A 143 -99.83 -22.87 -71.89
N GLN A 144 -99.60 -22.45 -73.15
CA GLN A 144 -98.28 -22.11 -73.66
C GLN A 144 -97.68 -20.88 -72.96
N VAL A 145 -98.46 -19.82 -72.72
CA VAL A 145 -98.04 -18.64 -71.94
C VAL A 145 -97.74 -19.01 -70.48
N GLN A 146 -98.52 -19.89 -69.87
CA GLN A 146 -98.28 -20.38 -68.51
C GLN A 146 -97.02 -21.25 -68.44
N HIS A 147 -96.77 -22.11 -69.43
CA HIS A 147 -95.54 -22.88 -69.57
C HIS A 147 -94.31 -21.96 -69.75
N LEU A 148 -94.38 -20.99 -70.66
CA LEU A 148 -93.28 -20.03 -70.86
C LEU A 148 -93.03 -19.18 -69.61
N ARG A 149 -94.08 -18.81 -68.84
CA ARG A 149 -93.94 -18.15 -67.54
C ARG A 149 -93.28 -19.04 -66.50
N SER A 150 -93.66 -20.32 -66.38
CA SER A 150 -93.02 -21.24 -65.43
C SER A 150 -91.57 -21.55 -65.83
N GLN A 151 -91.28 -21.69 -67.12
CA GLN A 151 -89.93 -21.86 -67.65
C GLN A 151 -89.06 -20.61 -67.42
N SER A 152 -89.59 -19.41 -67.63
CA SER A 152 -88.90 -18.15 -67.32
C SER A 152 -88.64 -18.01 -65.81
N GLN A 153 -89.59 -18.39 -64.96
CA GLN A 153 -89.40 -18.42 -63.49
C GLN A 153 -88.40 -19.51 -63.04
N HIS A 154 -88.28 -20.62 -63.78
CA HIS A 154 -87.28 -21.66 -63.53
C HIS A 154 -85.88 -21.14 -63.86
N LEU A 155 -85.69 -20.64 -65.08
CA LEU A 155 -84.43 -20.06 -65.55
C LEU A 155 -83.98 -18.86 -64.71
N GLN A 156 -84.91 -18.03 -64.24
CA GLN A 156 -84.60 -16.93 -63.31
C GLN A 156 -84.09 -17.46 -61.97
N LYS A 157 -84.74 -18.47 -61.38
CA LYS A 157 -84.28 -19.11 -60.13
C LYS A 157 -82.95 -19.83 -60.27
N GLU A 158 -82.70 -20.45 -61.42
CA GLU A 158 -81.40 -21.06 -61.74
C GLU A 158 -80.32 -19.98 -61.85
N LEU A 159 -80.58 -18.89 -62.59
CA LEU A 159 -79.64 -17.76 -62.73
C LEU A 159 -79.35 -17.09 -61.38
N ASP A 160 -80.36 -16.88 -60.53
CA ASP A 160 -80.19 -16.30 -59.20
C ASP A 160 -79.45 -17.28 -58.26
N GLY A 161 -79.67 -18.59 -58.40
CA GLY A 161 -78.91 -19.63 -57.71
C GLY A 161 -77.45 -19.72 -58.16
N GLU A 162 -77.16 -19.61 -59.46
CA GLU A 162 -75.80 -19.54 -59.99
C GLU A 162 -75.09 -18.26 -59.54
N ARG A 163 -75.78 -17.11 -59.55
CA ARG A 163 -75.26 -15.85 -58.99
C ARG A 163 -74.91 -15.98 -57.51
N GLN A 164 -75.82 -16.49 -56.70
CA GLN A 164 -75.60 -16.70 -55.26
C GLN A 164 -74.44 -17.67 -55.02
N THR A 165 -74.38 -18.81 -55.73
CA THR A 165 -73.28 -19.77 -55.55
C THR A 165 -71.94 -19.26 -56.10
N PHE A 166 -71.93 -18.38 -57.10
CA PHE A 166 -70.73 -17.68 -57.56
C PHE A 166 -70.26 -16.66 -56.53
N GLU A 167 -71.15 -15.80 -56.02
CA GLU A 167 -70.85 -14.88 -54.93
C GLU A 167 -70.32 -15.61 -53.70
N ASP A 168 -70.92 -16.72 -53.31
CA ASP A 168 -70.50 -17.47 -52.13
C ASP A 168 -69.18 -18.23 -52.35
N LYS A 169 -68.82 -18.57 -53.59
CA LYS A 169 -67.45 -19.02 -53.94
C LYS A 169 -66.47 -17.85 -53.82
N GLN A 170 -66.77 -16.71 -54.42
CA GLN A 170 -65.93 -15.51 -54.39
C GLN A 170 -65.69 -15.03 -52.95
N LYS A 171 -66.72 -15.01 -52.10
CA LYS A 171 -66.62 -14.66 -50.66
C LYS A 171 -65.71 -15.65 -49.91
N ARG A 172 -65.77 -16.94 -50.23
CA ARG A 172 -64.87 -17.97 -49.66
C ARG A 172 -63.43 -17.84 -50.13
N GLU A 173 -63.20 -17.59 -51.43
CA GLU A 173 -61.87 -17.40 -52.01
C GLU A 173 -61.20 -16.10 -51.52
N VAL A 174 -61.95 -14.99 -51.46
CA VAL A 174 -61.49 -13.73 -50.87
C VAL A 174 -61.27 -13.88 -49.35
N GLY A 175 -62.04 -14.73 -48.68
CA GLY A 175 -61.83 -15.10 -47.28
C GLY A 175 -60.50 -15.83 -47.07
N SER A 176 -60.28 -16.94 -47.77
CA SER A 176 -59.06 -17.74 -47.62
C SER A 176 -57.80 -17.01 -48.06
N LEU A 177 -57.87 -16.14 -49.08
CA LEU A 177 -56.76 -15.27 -49.47
C LEU A 177 -56.45 -14.20 -48.39
N LYS A 178 -57.46 -13.67 -47.69
CA LYS A 178 -57.26 -12.77 -46.54
C LYS A 178 -56.65 -13.50 -45.34
N GLU A 179 -57.08 -14.72 -45.06
CA GLU A 179 -56.49 -15.57 -44.02
C GLU A 179 -55.02 -15.90 -44.31
N GLN A 180 -54.70 -16.31 -45.54
CA GLN A 180 -53.32 -16.54 -45.98
C GLN A 180 -52.46 -15.27 -45.87
N LEU A 181 -52.99 -14.12 -46.31
CA LEU A 181 -52.30 -12.82 -46.16
C LEU A 181 -52.06 -12.47 -44.69
N GLN A 182 -53.04 -12.70 -43.81
CA GLN A 182 -52.90 -12.45 -42.36
C GLN A 182 -51.82 -13.35 -41.75
N VAL A 183 -51.79 -14.64 -42.09
CA VAL A 183 -50.75 -15.59 -41.65
C VAL A 183 -49.37 -15.18 -42.18
N HIS A 184 -49.27 -14.72 -43.43
CA HIS A 184 -48.01 -14.21 -43.97
C HIS A 184 -47.55 -12.92 -43.29
N ILE A 185 -48.44 -11.97 -43.00
CA ILE A 185 -48.12 -10.75 -42.24
C ILE A 185 -47.62 -11.12 -40.84
N GLN A 186 -48.28 -12.04 -40.14
CA GLN A 186 -47.86 -12.52 -38.83
C GLN A 186 -46.49 -13.22 -38.89
N THR A 187 -46.26 -14.07 -39.90
CA THR A 187 -44.99 -14.78 -40.11
C THR A 187 -43.84 -13.79 -40.38
N ILE A 188 -44.08 -12.77 -41.21
CA ILE A 188 -43.11 -11.70 -41.47
C ILE A 188 -42.86 -10.88 -40.20
N GLY A 189 -43.89 -10.60 -39.40
CA GLY A 189 -43.74 -9.93 -38.10
C GLY A 189 -42.84 -10.69 -37.13
N ILE A 190 -43.04 -12.01 -37.00
CA ILE A 190 -42.19 -12.89 -36.17
C ILE A 190 -40.76 -12.89 -36.70
N LEU A 191 -40.54 -13.14 -37.99
CA LEU A 191 -39.20 -13.16 -38.59
C LEU A 191 -38.46 -11.81 -38.50
N VAL A 192 -39.19 -10.69 -38.54
CA VAL A 192 -38.61 -9.36 -38.31
C VAL A 192 -38.24 -9.17 -36.84
N ALA A 193 -39.10 -9.57 -35.90
CA ALA A 193 -38.81 -9.52 -34.47
C ALA A 193 -37.57 -10.38 -34.12
N GLU A 194 -37.56 -11.65 -34.50
CA GLU A 194 -36.42 -12.57 -34.34
C GLU A 194 -35.14 -12.00 -34.96
N LYS A 195 -35.22 -11.44 -36.17
CA LYS A 195 -34.06 -10.79 -36.80
C LYS A 195 -33.56 -9.60 -35.99
N THR A 196 -34.45 -8.74 -35.48
CA THR A 196 -34.04 -7.59 -34.66
C THR A 196 -33.45 -8.02 -33.31
N GLU A 197 -33.97 -9.09 -32.71
CA GLU A 197 -33.45 -9.66 -31.46
C GLU A 197 -32.06 -10.29 -31.67
N LEU A 198 -31.89 -11.10 -32.73
CA LEU A 198 -30.60 -11.67 -33.11
C LEU A 198 -29.57 -10.59 -33.47
N GLN A 199 -29.98 -9.56 -34.21
CA GLN A 199 -29.11 -8.42 -34.56
C GLN A 199 -28.71 -7.60 -33.32
N SER A 200 -29.61 -7.46 -32.33
CA SER A 200 -29.30 -6.87 -31.03
C SER A 200 -28.30 -7.74 -30.26
N LYS A 201 -28.55 -9.05 -30.13
CA LYS A 201 -27.65 -10.02 -29.47
C LYS A 201 -26.27 -10.05 -30.10
N ILE A 202 -26.16 -10.03 -31.43
CA ILE A 202 -24.88 -9.94 -32.14
C ILE A 202 -24.16 -8.63 -31.80
N SER A 203 -24.88 -7.49 -31.80
CA SER A 203 -24.31 -6.19 -31.45
C SER A 203 -23.84 -6.10 -29.99
N GLN A 204 -24.53 -6.77 -29.07
CA GLN A 204 -24.15 -6.88 -27.66
C GLN A 204 -22.91 -7.77 -27.48
N LEU A 205 -22.89 -8.94 -28.12
CA LEU A 205 -21.75 -9.87 -28.07
C LEU A 205 -20.50 -9.27 -28.73
N GLN A 206 -20.65 -8.51 -29.81
CA GLN A 206 -19.54 -7.79 -30.43
C GLN A 206 -18.95 -6.75 -29.46
N LYS A 207 -19.78 -5.87 -28.88
CA LYS A 207 -19.32 -4.89 -27.88
C LYS A 207 -18.63 -5.54 -26.68
N LEU A 208 -19.15 -6.66 -26.20
CA LEU A 208 -18.52 -7.42 -25.11
C LEU A 208 -17.18 -8.02 -25.55
N SER A 209 -17.07 -8.52 -26.79
CA SER A 209 -15.80 -9.01 -27.34
C SER A 209 -14.77 -7.89 -27.48
N ASP A 210 -15.18 -6.70 -27.92
CA ASP A 210 -14.31 -5.53 -28.06
C ASP A 210 -13.80 -5.08 -26.68
N GLN A 211 -14.68 -5.00 -25.67
CA GLN A 211 -14.31 -4.72 -24.28
C GLN A 211 -13.33 -5.75 -23.69
N ARG A 212 -13.53 -7.05 -23.96
CA ARG A 212 -12.58 -8.09 -23.50
C ARG A 212 -11.23 -8.01 -24.22
N LEU A 213 -11.16 -7.48 -25.44
CA LEU A 213 -9.88 -7.22 -26.11
C LEU A 213 -9.16 -6.03 -25.47
N GLU A 214 -9.87 -4.95 -25.14
CA GLU A 214 -9.30 -3.80 -24.41
C GLU A 214 -8.76 -4.20 -23.02
N GLU A 215 -9.50 -5.00 -22.25
CA GLU A 215 -9.04 -5.58 -20.98
C GLU A 215 -7.76 -6.43 -21.15
N ILE A 216 -7.70 -7.26 -22.19
CA ILE A 216 -6.54 -8.11 -22.47
C ILE A 216 -5.31 -7.26 -22.83
N ASP A 217 -5.47 -6.19 -23.61
CA ASP A 217 -4.36 -5.33 -23.99
C ASP A 217 -3.87 -4.42 -22.85
N ASP A 218 -4.76 -3.94 -21.97
CA ASP A 218 -4.37 -3.29 -20.71
C ASP A 218 -3.56 -4.28 -19.83
N MET A 219 -4.07 -5.48 -19.60
CA MET A 219 -3.37 -6.50 -18.80
C MET A 219 -2.02 -6.92 -19.44
N ASN A 220 -1.93 -7.00 -20.77
CA ASN A 220 -0.66 -7.18 -21.49
C ASN A 220 0.29 -6.00 -21.26
N SER A 221 -0.22 -4.75 -21.23
CA SER A 221 0.59 -3.56 -20.97
C SER A 221 1.15 -3.56 -19.54
N ARG A 222 0.32 -3.86 -18.54
CA ARG A 222 0.69 -3.99 -17.12
C ARG A 222 1.73 -5.10 -16.93
N PHE A 223 1.52 -6.26 -17.56
CA PHE A 223 2.48 -7.37 -17.56
C PHE A 223 3.82 -6.98 -18.20
N ARG A 224 3.81 -6.19 -19.28
CA ARG A 224 5.03 -5.70 -19.95
C ARG A 224 5.82 -4.73 -19.06
N VAL A 225 5.14 -3.83 -18.36
CA VAL A 225 5.75 -2.91 -17.37
C VAL A 225 6.33 -3.71 -16.19
N SER A 226 5.57 -4.65 -15.63
CA SER A 226 6.04 -5.55 -14.57
C SER A 226 7.29 -6.33 -14.99
N LYS A 227 7.30 -6.89 -16.21
CA LYS A 227 8.46 -7.60 -16.76
C LYS A 227 9.67 -6.68 -16.97
N GLN A 228 9.49 -5.44 -17.40
CA GLN A 228 10.58 -4.47 -17.46
C GLN A 228 11.13 -4.21 -16.05
N ARG A 229 10.25 -4.01 -15.06
CA ARG A 229 10.64 -3.75 -13.67
C ARG A 229 11.42 -4.91 -13.06
N ILE A 230 11.04 -6.15 -13.36
CA ILE A 230 11.82 -7.34 -12.98
C ILE A 230 13.24 -7.25 -13.55
N SER A 231 13.41 -6.95 -14.85
CA SER A 231 14.75 -6.82 -15.44
C SER A 231 15.54 -5.57 -15.05
N GLU A 232 14.91 -4.55 -14.47
CA GLU A 232 15.59 -3.48 -13.75
C GLU A 232 16.12 -3.95 -12.40
N LEU A 233 15.30 -4.69 -11.64
CA LEU A 233 15.68 -5.28 -10.35
C LEU A 233 16.78 -6.34 -10.51
N GLU A 234 16.73 -7.20 -11.54
CA GLU A 234 17.78 -8.16 -11.87
C GLU A 234 19.15 -7.47 -12.08
N ARG A 235 19.17 -6.33 -12.79
CA ARG A 235 20.38 -5.52 -13.00
C ARG A 235 20.85 -4.85 -11.70
N SER A 236 19.91 -4.35 -10.89
CA SER A 236 20.22 -3.75 -9.59
C SER A 236 20.85 -4.78 -8.65
N ILE A 237 20.28 -5.99 -8.57
CA ILE A 237 20.82 -7.11 -7.79
C ILE A 237 22.22 -7.52 -8.29
N ALA A 238 22.43 -7.59 -9.61
CA ALA A 238 23.75 -7.89 -10.18
C ALA A 238 24.79 -6.81 -9.83
N SER A 239 24.41 -5.53 -9.88
CA SER A 239 25.27 -4.40 -9.51
C SER A 239 25.60 -4.40 -8.01
N VAL A 240 24.59 -4.60 -7.14
CA VAL A 240 24.78 -4.71 -5.69
C VAL A 240 25.68 -5.90 -5.34
N ASN A 241 25.46 -7.06 -5.94
CA ASN A 241 26.32 -8.24 -5.76
C ASN A 241 27.78 -7.96 -6.17
N SER A 242 28.01 -7.30 -7.31
CA SER A 242 29.35 -6.88 -7.73
C SER A 242 30.01 -5.92 -6.73
N SER A 243 29.26 -4.97 -6.16
CA SER A 243 29.78 -4.07 -5.13
C SER A 243 30.06 -4.78 -3.81
N SER A 244 29.21 -5.74 -3.42
CA SER A 244 29.40 -6.59 -2.24
C SER A 244 30.69 -7.40 -2.34
N GLN A 245 30.95 -8.04 -3.49
CA GLN A 245 32.20 -8.75 -3.76
C GLN A 245 33.44 -7.82 -3.77
N GLN A 246 33.28 -6.54 -4.10
CA GLN A 246 34.35 -5.56 -4.01
C GLN A 246 34.64 -5.20 -2.54
N TYR A 247 33.60 -4.91 -1.74
CA TYR A 247 33.76 -4.66 -0.30
C TYR A 247 34.30 -5.89 0.45
N GLU A 248 33.92 -7.10 0.06
CA GLU A 248 34.45 -8.34 0.64
C GLU A 248 35.95 -8.51 0.34
N LYS A 249 36.41 -8.14 -0.87
CA LYS A 249 37.84 -8.11 -1.22
C LYS A 249 38.60 -7.07 -0.39
N SER A 250 38.11 -5.83 -0.34
CA SER A 250 38.75 -4.76 0.44
C SER A 250 38.77 -5.07 1.94
N SER A 251 37.73 -5.72 2.48
CA SER A 251 37.71 -6.20 3.87
C SER A 251 38.79 -7.27 4.12
N LYS A 252 38.99 -8.21 3.18
CA LYS A 252 40.09 -9.19 3.21
C LYS A 252 41.48 -8.59 2.97
N GLU A 253 41.57 -7.38 2.43
CA GLU A 253 42.83 -6.63 2.32
C GLU A 253 43.12 -5.90 3.63
N PHE A 254 42.17 -5.14 4.18
CA PHE A 254 42.30 -4.50 5.49
C PHE A 254 42.57 -5.50 6.63
N ALA A 255 42.02 -6.71 6.58
CA ALA A 255 42.34 -7.78 7.53
C ALA A 255 43.83 -8.16 7.50
N LYS A 256 44.43 -8.27 6.31
CA LYS A 256 45.88 -8.55 6.15
C LYS A 256 46.73 -7.38 6.62
N ASP A 257 46.31 -6.15 6.34
CA ASP A 257 47.03 -4.95 6.79
C ASP A 257 46.98 -4.82 8.32
N ILE A 258 45.84 -5.14 8.95
CA ILE A 258 45.71 -5.23 10.41
C ILE A 258 46.67 -6.28 10.98
N ASP A 259 46.72 -7.48 10.42
CA ASP A 259 47.61 -8.55 10.92
C ASP A 259 49.09 -8.24 10.64
N ARG A 260 49.40 -7.57 9.53
CA ARG A 260 50.73 -7.02 9.25
C ARG A 260 51.14 -5.97 10.29
N LEU A 261 50.27 -5.00 10.58
CA LEU A 261 50.54 -3.93 11.55
C LEU A 261 50.68 -4.49 12.98
N LYS A 262 49.91 -5.52 13.36
CA LYS A 262 50.13 -6.26 14.62
C LYS A 262 51.54 -6.86 14.68
N LEU A 263 52.02 -7.47 13.58
CA LEU A 263 53.34 -8.08 13.51
C LEU A 263 54.48 -7.03 13.53
N GLU A 264 54.29 -5.88 12.87
CA GLU A 264 55.24 -4.76 12.93
C GLU A 264 55.28 -4.12 14.33
N LEU A 265 54.12 -3.96 14.99
CA LEU A 265 54.02 -3.48 16.37
C LEU A 265 54.65 -4.46 17.37
N TYR A 266 54.42 -5.76 17.22
CA TYR A 266 55.06 -6.80 18.05
C TYR A 266 56.60 -6.70 17.98
N LYS A 267 57.15 -6.58 16.76
CA LYS A 267 58.60 -6.41 16.56
C LYS A 267 59.12 -5.13 17.20
N SER A 268 58.41 -4.01 17.01
CA SER A 268 58.76 -2.72 17.61
C SER A 268 58.80 -2.77 19.14
N ASN A 269 57.79 -3.41 19.75
CA ASN A 269 57.76 -3.64 21.20
C ASN A 269 58.93 -4.51 21.66
N GLN A 270 59.25 -5.59 20.93
CA GLN A 270 60.41 -6.44 21.25
C GLN A 270 61.71 -5.63 21.23
N THR A 271 61.98 -4.87 20.17
CA THR A 271 63.18 -4.01 20.09
C THR A 271 63.18 -2.90 21.15
N THR A 272 62.00 -2.43 21.58
CA THR A 272 61.90 -1.44 22.67
C THR A 272 62.28 -2.05 24.01
N GLU A 273 61.89 -3.30 24.29
CA GLU A 273 62.25 -3.98 25.53
C GLU A 273 63.73 -4.41 25.54
N GLU A 274 64.29 -4.81 24.40
CA GLU A 274 65.72 -5.06 24.23
C GLU A 274 66.55 -3.79 24.51
N LEU A 275 66.13 -2.62 24.01
CA LEU A 275 66.75 -1.32 24.32
C LEU A 275 66.53 -0.89 25.78
N ARG A 276 65.37 -1.22 26.37
CA ARG A 276 65.08 -0.98 27.79
C ARG A 276 66.02 -1.79 28.69
N GLN A 277 66.26 -3.05 28.37
CA GLN A 277 67.21 -3.90 29.09
C GLN A 277 68.64 -3.36 29.00
N GLN A 278 69.09 -2.97 27.80
CA GLN A 278 70.40 -2.32 27.63
C GLN A 278 70.52 -1.03 28.47
N THR A 279 69.45 -0.23 28.52
CA THR A 279 69.39 0.99 29.35
C THR A 279 69.48 0.69 30.84
N PHE A 280 68.81 -0.38 31.32
CA PHE A 280 68.91 -0.84 32.69
C PHE A 280 70.34 -1.30 33.03
N GLU A 281 70.95 -2.13 32.19
CA GLU A 281 72.35 -2.58 32.40
C GLU A 281 73.35 -1.42 32.45
N LEU A 282 73.19 -0.41 31.58
CA LEU A 282 74.04 0.78 31.58
C LEU A 282 73.83 1.63 32.86
N THR A 283 72.59 1.70 33.35
CA THR A 283 72.25 2.39 34.61
C THR A 283 72.84 1.66 35.82
N GLU A 284 72.80 0.33 35.85
CA GLU A 284 73.43 -0.47 36.90
C GLU A 284 74.96 -0.32 36.89
N LYS A 285 75.60 -0.39 35.72
CA LYS A 285 77.04 -0.16 35.54
C LYS A 285 77.44 1.26 36.01
N LEU A 286 76.61 2.28 35.74
CA LEU A 286 76.82 3.64 36.21
C LEU A 286 76.69 3.76 37.74
N ASN A 287 75.65 3.18 38.33
CA ASN A 287 75.45 3.17 39.80
C ASN A 287 76.59 2.44 40.53
N PHE A 288 77.11 1.36 39.95
CA PHE A 288 78.30 0.68 40.46
C PHE A 288 79.53 1.59 40.43
N LYS A 289 79.78 2.31 39.33
CA LYS A 289 80.88 3.29 39.26
C LYS A 289 80.72 4.47 40.20
N ILE A 290 79.50 4.98 40.41
CA ILE A 290 79.21 6.00 41.44
C ILE A 290 79.56 5.45 42.84
N SER A 291 79.24 4.18 43.11
CA SER A 291 79.53 3.54 44.39
C SER A 291 81.03 3.36 44.63
N GLU A 292 81.80 2.96 43.61
CA GLU A 292 83.26 2.94 43.67
C GLU A 292 83.85 4.34 43.90
N CYS A 293 83.37 5.37 43.20
CA CYS A 293 83.81 6.75 43.40
C CYS A 293 83.56 7.22 44.84
N LEU A 294 82.37 7.00 45.40
CA LEU A 294 82.05 7.33 46.80
C LEU A 294 82.95 6.58 47.79
N ALA A 295 83.27 5.31 47.53
CA ALA A 295 84.22 4.56 48.35
C ALA A 295 85.64 5.13 48.25
N HIS A 296 86.09 5.56 47.07
CA HIS A 296 87.38 6.24 46.90
C HIS A 296 87.42 7.61 47.59
N GLU A 297 86.33 8.39 47.57
CA GLU A 297 86.21 9.64 48.31
C GLU A 297 86.30 9.44 49.83
N GLN A 298 85.60 8.44 50.37
CA GLN A 298 85.69 8.07 51.79
C GLN A 298 87.10 7.65 52.20
N ASN A 299 87.77 6.82 51.39
CA ASN A 299 89.16 6.43 51.61
C ASN A 299 90.10 7.65 51.57
N LEU A 300 89.93 8.57 50.61
CA LEU A 300 90.70 9.80 50.51
C LEU A 300 90.52 10.70 51.75
N GLU A 301 89.30 10.80 52.30
CA GLU A 301 89.06 11.58 53.52
C GLU A 301 89.63 10.89 54.77
N GLU A 302 89.61 9.55 54.84
CA GLU A 302 90.29 8.82 55.90
C GLU A 302 91.82 8.98 55.83
N PHE A 303 92.41 8.95 54.62
CA PHE A 303 93.84 9.23 54.43
C PHE A 303 94.22 10.66 54.78
N LYS A 304 93.37 11.67 54.49
CA LYS A 304 93.58 13.05 54.96
C LYS A 304 93.62 13.13 56.50
N LYS A 305 92.65 12.52 57.18
CA LYS A 305 92.61 12.48 58.66
C LYS A 305 93.81 11.74 59.26
N LYS A 306 94.27 10.67 58.61
CA LYS A 306 95.51 9.96 58.98
C LYS A 306 96.76 10.84 58.77
N LEU A 307 96.81 11.63 57.70
CA LEU A 307 97.90 12.57 57.42
C LEU A 307 97.94 13.72 58.44
N GLU A 308 96.81 14.40 58.68
CA GLU A 308 96.69 15.47 59.69
C GLU A 308 97.13 14.97 61.09
N MET A 309 96.71 13.76 61.47
CA MET A 309 97.12 13.11 62.71
C MET A 309 98.63 12.76 62.73
N ALA A 310 99.19 12.30 61.62
CA ALA A 310 100.63 12.01 61.51
C ALA A 310 101.49 13.27 61.54
N GLU A 311 101.04 14.38 60.94
CA GLU A 311 101.69 15.69 61.00
C GLU A 311 101.69 16.25 62.43
N LEU A 312 100.58 16.10 63.17
CA LEU A 312 100.50 16.43 64.59
C LEU A 312 101.45 15.57 65.44
N TYR A 313 101.53 14.25 65.21
CA TYR A 313 102.50 13.40 65.89
C TYR A 313 103.95 13.75 65.53
N ALA A 314 104.25 14.10 64.28
CA ALA A 314 105.57 14.54 63.86
C ALA A 314 105.97 15.87 64.55
N GLN A 315 105.06 16.84 64.67
CA GLN A 315 105.28 18.05 65.45
C GLN A 315 105.55 17.73 66.93
N GLN A 316 104.77 16.85 67.55
CA GLN A 316 104.95 16.46 68.95
C GLN A 316 106.31 15.76 69.17
N LEU A 317 106.65 14.78 68.32
CA LEU A 317 107.92 14.04 68.39
C LEU A 317 109.14 14.93 68.08
N SER A 318 108.98 16.03 67.32
CA SER A 318 110.05 17.02 67.14
C SER A 318 110.40 17.81 68.41
N SER A 319 109.58 17.71 69.46
CA SER A 319 109.70 18.52 70.68
C SER A 319 110.24 17.80 71.92
N GLN A 320 110.36 16.46 71.93
CA GLN A 320 110.92 15.69 73.04
C GLN A 320 111.79 14.52 72.56
N SER A 321 112.97 14.35 73.16
CA SER A 321 114.05 13.49 72.65
C SER A 321 114.13 12.10 73.30
N ASP A 322 114.44 11.11 72.48
CA ASP A 322 115.24 9.91 72.76
C ASP A 322 115.08 9.13 74.08
N LYS A 323 114.51 7.92 73.94
CA LYS A 323 115.25 6.64 74.19
C LYS A 323 114.48 5.38 73.81
N GLU A 324 113.14 5.42 73.78
CA GLU A 324 112.35 4.35 73.14
C GLU A 324 112.60 4.29 71.63
N SER A 325 113.01 5.44 71.04
CA SER A 325 113.49 5.60 69.67
C SER A 325 114.44 4.49 69.20
N VAL A 326 115.33 3.98 70.07
CA VAL A 326 116.34 2.97 69.69
C VAL A 326 115.76 1.56 69.55
N LYS A 327 114.89 1.12 70.46
CA LYS A 327 114.23 -0.20 70.34
C LYS A 327 113.11 -0.19 69.30
N LEU A 328 112.42 0.94 69.19
CA LEU A 328 111.49 1.16 68.10
C LEU A 328 112.24 1.21 66.76
N LEU A 329 113.46 1.76 66.71
CA LEU A 329 114.34 1.67 65.53
C LEU A 329 114.68 0.23 65.16
N GLU A 330 115.07 -0.64 66.11
CA GLU A 330 115.36 -2.06 65.79
C GLU A 330 114.12 -2.78 65.24
N SER A 331 112.93 -2.55 65.83
CA SER A 331 111.67 -3.11 65.34
C SER A 331 111.27 -2.55 63.97
N LEU A 332 111.32 -1.23 63.80
CA LEU A 332 111.05 -0.55 62.54
C LEU A 332 112.12 -0.83 61.49
N GLN A 333 113.32 -1.25 61.87
CA GLN A 333 114.38 -1.62 60.94
C GLN A 333 114.16 -3.03 60.40
N ALA A 334 113.72 -3.98 61.23
CA ALA A 334 113.25 -5.29 60.75
C ALA A 334 111.98 -5.16 59.88
N GLU A 335 111.00 -4.37 60.31
CA GLU A 335 109.79 -4.08 59.52
C GLU A 335 110.13 -3.32 58.23
N LYS A 336 111.08 -2.39 58.27
CA LYS A 336 111.64 -1.73 57.09
C LYS A 336 112.39 -2.68 56.18
N GLU A 337 113.11 -3.68 56.68
CA GLU A 337 113.77 -4.69 55.84
C GLU A 337 112.74 -5.60 55.16
N GLU A 338 111.66 -5.99 55.86
CA GLU A 338 110.54 -6.71 55.25
C GLU A 338 109.79 -5.84 54.22
N LEU A 339 109.48 -4.58 54.56
CA LEU A 339 108.87 -3.61 53.64
C LEU A 339 109.79 -3.26 52.48
N THR A 340 111.12 -3.18 52.67
CA THR A 340 112.09 -2.98 51.58
C THR A 340 112.11 -4.19 50.67
N THR A 341 112.01 -5.41 51.22
CA THR A 341 111.90 -6.64 50.42
C THR A 341 110.58 -6.69 49.63
N LYS A 342 109.46 -6.30 50.24
CA LYS A 342 108.16 -6.15 49.55
C LYS A 342 108.18 -5.03 48.50
N VAL A 343 108.81 -3.90 48.79
CA VAL A 343 108.98 -2.78 47.84
C VAL A 343 109.89 -3.19 46.70
N LEU A 344 110.98 -3.92 46.93
CA LEU A 344 111.81 -4.49 45.87
C LEU A 344 111.02 -5.48 45.00
N HIS A 345 110.22 -6.36 45.61
CA HIS A 345 109.37 -7.29 44.87
C HIS A 345 108.25 -6.60 44.08
N TYR A 346 107.62 -5.56 44.64
CA TYR A 346 106.65 -4.73 43.92
C TYR A 346 107.32 -3.83 42.87
N GLN A 347 108.55 -3.40 43.07
CA GLN A 347 109.33 -2.65 42.09
C GLN A 347 109.78 -3.56 40.94
N GLU A 348 110.16 -4.80 41.22
CA GLU A 348 110.44 -5.85 40.23
C GLU A 348 109.18 -6.20 39.45
N SER A 349 108.05 -6.45 40.12
CA SER A 349 106.76 -6.72 39.47
C SER A 349 106.21 -5.51 38.68
N PHE A 350 106.42 -4.28 39.18
CA PHE A 350 106.08 -3.06 38.45
C PHE A 350 107.02 -2.85 37.26
N GLN A 351 108.29 -3.24 37.37
CA GLN A 351 109.24 -3.23 36.27
C GLN A 351 108.84 -4.26 35.20
N THR A 352 108.49 -5.51 35.56
CA THR A 352 108.03 -6.51 34.57
C THR A 352 106.74 -6.07 33.89
N VAL A 353 105.75 -5.54 34.63
CA VAL A 353 104.52 -5.00 34.03
C VAL A 353 104.79 -3.74 33.20
N THR A 354 105.77 -2.92 33.59
CA THR A 354 106.22 -1.77 32.78
C THR A 354 106.91 -2.24 31.50
N ASP A 355 107.73 -3.28 31.55
CA ASP A 355 108.45 -3.84 30.41
C ASP A 355 107.51 -4.60 29.47
N GLU A 356 106.53 -5.35 29.99
CA GLU A 356 105.43 -5.93 29.20
C GLU A 356 104.59 -4.85 28.51
N ARG A 357 104.23 -3.78 29.24
CA ARG A 357 103.51 -2.62 28.69
C ARG A 357 104.34 -1.90 27.63
N ASN A 358 105.64 -1.73 27.86
CA ASN A 358 106.56 -1.10 26.90
C ASN A 358 106.71 -1.99 25.67
N GLN A 359 106.90 -3.30 25.82
CA GLN A 359 106.98 -4.25 24.72
C GLN A 359 105.68 -4.30 23.90
N LEU A 360 104.52 -4.23 24.55
CA LEU A 360 103.22 -4.13 23.89
C LEU A 360 103.06 -2.78 23.18
N SER A 361 103.54 -1.69 23.79
CA SER A 361 103.58 -0.36 23.17
C SER A 361 104.51 -0.32 21.96
N ASP A 362 105.66 -1.00 22.00
CA ASP A 362 106.60 -1.14 20.89
C ASP A 362 106.00 -1.99 19.77
N GLN A 363 105.24 -3.05 20.09
CA GLN A 363 104.49 -3.83 19.10
C GLN A 363 103.39 -2.98 18.43
N TYR A 364 102.64 -2.19 19.20
CA TYR A 364 101.66 -1.27 18.62
C TYR A 364 102.32 -0.16 17.81
N GLN A 365 103.44 0.40 18.27
CA GLN A 365 104.21 1.42 17.55
C GLN A 365 104.75 0.88 16.23
N GLN A 366 105.35 -0.33 16.23
CA GLN A 366 105.79 -1.02 15.01
C GLN A 366 104.64 -1.35 14.06
N TYR A 367 103.47 -1.73 14.59
CA TYR A 367 102.27 -1.97 13.77
C TYR A 367 101.73 -0.67 13.16
N ILE A 368 101.70 0.43 13.92
CA ILE A 368 101.35 1.77 13.44
C ILE A 368 102.35 2.24 12.37
N GLU A 369 103.66 2.04 12.58
CA GLU A 369 104.70 2.38 11.60
C GLU A 369 104.57 1.54 10.32
N GLN A 370 104.24 0.24 10.41
CA GLN A 370 103.93 -0.57 9.22
C GLN A 370 102.69 -0.08 8.49
N LEU A 371 101.61 0.27 9.21
CA LEU A 371 100.39 0.84 8.62
C LEU A 371 100.66 2.22 8.00
N GLN A 372 101.51 3.03 8.62
CA GLN A 372 101.92 4.34 8.13
C GLN A 372 102.83 4.22 6.91
N GLN A 373 103.74 3.24 6.85
CA GLN A 373 104.56 2.93 5.66
C GLN A 373 103.69 2.42 4.51
N GLN A 374 102.72 1.53 4.77
CA GLN A 374 101.74 1.11 3.75
C GLN A 374 100.90 2.30 3.26
N THR A 375 100.44 3.16 4.17
CA THR A 375 99.69 4.38 3.84
C THR A 375 100.54 5.33 2.98
N GLN A 376 101.78 5.62 3.39
CA GLN A 376 102.72 6.46 2.63
C GLN A 376 103.09 5.86 1.27
N SER A 377 103.21 4.54 1.16
CA SER A 377 103.45 3.83 -0.11
C SER A 377 102.25 3.96 -1.06
N LEU A 378 101.03 3.76 -0.55
CA LEU A 378 99.79 3.97 -1.32
C LEU A 378 99.59 5.45 -1.69
N THR A 379 99.86 6.38 -0.78
CA THR A 379 99.86 7.82 -1.08
C THR A 379 100.91 8.15 -2.14
N GLY A 380 102.10 7.55 -2.09
CA GLY A 380 103.16 7.72 -3.09
C GLY A 380 102.78 7.18 -4.46
N GLN A 381 102.06 6.05 -4.54
CA GLN A 381 101.48 5.57 -5.80
C GLN A 381 100.39 6.52 -6.31
N VAL A 382 99.50 7.00 -5.44
CA VAL A 382 98.46 7.97 -5.80
C VAL A 382 99.05 9.29 -6.27
N THR A 383 100.11 9.81 -5.64
CA THR A 383 100.77 11.04 -6.09
C THR A 383 101.61 10.84 -7.35
N SER A 384 102.25 9.68 -7.55
CA SER A 384 102.88 9.34 -8.84
C SER A 384 101.86 9.31 -9.96
N LEU A 385 100.76 8.55 -9.79
CA LEU A 385 99.69 8.45 -10.80
C LEU A 385 98.98 9.79 -11.03
N THR A 386 98.87 10.64 -10.01
CA THR A 386 98.32 12.00 -10.13
C THR A 386 99.29 12.91 -10.86
N GLY A 387 100.59 12.87 -10.55
CA GLY A 387 101.64 13.62 -11.25
C GLY A 387 101.85 13.16 -12.70
N GLU A 388 101.67 11.87 -12.98
CA GLU A 388 101.62 11.31 -14.33
C GLU A 388 100.37 11.80 -15.07
N ARG A 389 99.20 11.83 -14.42
CA ARG A 389 97.97 12.42 -15.01
C ARG A 389 98.11 13.92 -15.25
N GLU A 390 98.71 14.66 -14.34
CA GLU A 390 98.96 16.10 -14.45
C GLU A 390 100.03 16.41 -15.48
N SER A 391 101.06 15.57 -15.62
CA SER A 391 102.05 15.64 -16.70
C SER A 391 101.41 15.35 -18.06
N LEU A 392 100.54 14.35 -18.16
CA LEU A 392 99.77 14.05 -19.39
C LEU A 392 98.77 15.17 -19.73
N LEU A 393 98.09 15.76 -18.75
CA LEU A 393 97.19 16.90 -18.94
C LEU A 393 97.97 18.18 -19.29
N SER A 394 99.10 18.43 -18.63
CA SER A 394 99.99 19.54 -18.97
C SER A 394 100.53 19.36 -20.37
N LYS A 395 100.93 18.15 -20.77
CA LYS A 395 101.41 17.87 -22.13
C LYS A 395 100.30 17.92 -23.18
N GLN A 396 99.06 17.57 -22.83
CA GLN A 396 97.90 17.83 -23.68
C GLN A 396 97.70 19.35 -23.85
N HIS A 397 97.78 20.12 -22.77
CA HIS A 397 97.62 21.57 -22.80
C HIS A 397 98.79 22.29 -23.49
N GLU A 398 100.02 21.80 -23.36
CA GLU A 398 101.19 22.20 -24.12
C GLU A 398 100.98 21.94 -25.61
N LEU A 399 100.48 20.77 -26.02
CA LEU A 399 100.15 20.50 -27.42
C LEU A 399 98.99 21.37 -27.93
N GLU A 400 97.98 21.66 -27.11
CA GLU A 400 96.88 22.59 -27.43
C GLU A 400 97.38 24.05 -27.56
N THR A 401 98.32 24.47 -26.71
CA THR A 401 98.90 25.83 -26.72
C THR A 401 100.08 25.97 -27.69
N GLU A 402 100.77 24.91 -28.08
CA GLU A 402 101.66 24.86 -29.26
C GLU A 402 100.82 24.95 -30.53
N MET A 403 99.70 24.23 -30.63
CA MET A 403 98.73 24.41 -31.72
C MET A 403 98.09 25.81 -31.73
N GLY A 404 98.00 26.48 -30.59
CA GLY A 404 97.57 27.87 -30.45
C GLY A 404 98.66 28.91 -30.72
N SER A 405 99.93 28.61 -30.41
CA SER A 405 101.06 29.54 -30.53
C SER A 405 101.80 29.40 -31.86
N LEU A 406 101.85 28.23 -32.49
CA LEU A 406 102.23 28.09 -33.91
C LEU A 406 101.26 28.84 -34.84
N ARG A 407 100.02 29.08 -34.40
CA ARG A 407 99.07 29.97 -35.07
C ARG A 407 99.34 31.47 -34.86
N LYS A 408 100.09 31.87 -33.81
CA LYS A 408 100.28 33.28 -33.40
C LYS A 408 101.72 33.79 -33.52
N GLN A 409 102.71 32.91 -33.37
CA GLN A 409 104.13 33.21 -33.60
C GLN A 409 104.50 33.21 -35.10
N LEU A 410 103.54 32.90 -35.98
CA LEU A 410 103.60 33.28 -37.40
C LEU A 410 103.31 34.78 -37.62
N GLU A 411 102.73 35.47 -36.62
CA GLU A 411 102.09 36.78 -36.77
C GLU A 411 102.84 37.91 -36.03
N GLU A 412 103.52 37.61 -34.92
CA GLU A 412 104.10 38.60 -34.00
C GLU A 412 105.64 38.47 -33.80
N ALA A 413 106.37 37.96 -34.79
CA ALA A 413 107.81 37.67 -34.69
C ALA A 413 108.76 38.87 -34.95
N GLU A 414 108.36 40.11 -34.64
CA GLU A 414 109.16 41.32 -34.88
C GLU A 414 109.49 42.13 -33.62
N HIS A 415 110.70 42.71 -33.61
CA HIS A 415 111.24 43.64 -32.60
C HIS A 415 111.52 43.11 -31.18
N ASN A 416 112.55 42.27 -31.10
CA ASN A 416 113.36 42.06 -29.90
C ASN A 416 114.13 43.32 -29.44
N SER A 417 114.11 43.57 -28.13
CA SER A 417 115.28 43.96 -27.29
C SER A 417 115.99 45.33 -27.43
N ALA A 418 116.47 45.78 -26.24
CA ALA A 418 117.86 46.23 -25.97
C ALA A 418 118.16 47.71 -25.60
N ILE A 419 118.66 47.87 -24.37
CA ILE A 419 119.91 48.60 -23.99
C ILE A 419 119.88 50.16 -23.94
N ASN A 420 119.78 50.69 -22.71
CA ASN A 420 120.87 51.33 -21.91
C ASN A 420 121.59 52.62 -22.41
N PRO A 421 122.15 53.46 -21.51
CA PRO A 421 121.53 54.76 -21.20
C PRO A 421 122.48 55.97 -21.32
N THR A 422 122.09 57.16 -20.85
CA THR A 422 122.97 58.35 -20.72
C THR A 422 122.72 59.09 -19.39
N SER A 423 123.73 59.72 -18.78
CA SER A 423 123.82 59.81 -17.31
C SER A 423 123.45 61.14 -16.63
N ASN A 424 123.07 61.02 -15.34
CA ASN A 424 123.10 62.00 -14.24
C ASN A 424 122.23 63.27 -14.29
N LEU A 425 121.68 63.68 -15.43
CA LEU A 425 120.51 64.58 -15.47
C LEU A 425 119.30 63.90 -16.10
N GLN A 426 119.54 63.05 -17.10
CA GLN A 426 118.65 61.96 -17.45
C GLN A 426 118.33 61.15 -16.18
N VAL A 427 119.35 60.62 -15.47
CA VAL A 427 119.14 59.70 -14.35
C VAL A 427 118.32 60.28 -13.19
N GLU A 428 118.39 61.58 -12.88
CA GLU A 428 117.54 62.17 -11.82
C GLU A 428 116.08 62.35 -12.31
N ILE A 429 115.90 62.70 -13.59
CA ILE A 429 114.58 62.82 -14.23
C ILE A 429 113.95 61.43 -14.47
N GLU A 430 114.74 60.45 -14.90
CA GLU A 430 114.39 59.04 -15.07
C GLU A 430 114.12 58.37 -13.72
N LYS A 431 114.82 58.76 -12.65
CA LYS A 431 114.52 58.31 -11.29
C LYS A 431 113.23 58.93 -10.77
N LEU A 432 113.01 60.24 -10.92
CA LEU A 432 111.73 60.85 -10.54
C LEU A 432 110.57 60.36 -11.41
N HIS A 433 110.80 60.05 -12.69
CA HIS A 433 109.83 59.34 -13.53
C HIS A 433 109.62 57.90 -13.07
N SER A 434 110.67 57.15 -12.71
CA SER A 434 110.57 55.77 -12.20
C SER A 434 109.85 55.72 -10.86
N ASP A 435 110.12 56.66 -9.95
CA ASP A 435 109.47 56.79 -8.66
C ASP A 435 107.98 57.18 -8.85
N TYR A 436 107.69 58.13 -9.76
CA TYR A 436 106.32 58.48 -10.15
C TYR A 436 105.58 57.32 -10.84
N GLU A 437 106.26 56.56 -11.70
CA GLU A 437 105.71 55.43 -12.44
C GLU A 437 105.51 54.21 -11.53
N GLU A 438 106.38 53.95 -10.55
CA GLU A 438 106.14 52.95 -9.50
C GLU A 438 104.97 53.36 -8.61
N ILE A 439 104.86 54.64 -8.24
CA ILE A 439 103.72 55.17 -7.47
C ILE A 439 102.43 55.08 -8.28
N SER A 440 102.44 55.41 -9.58
CA SER A 440 101.29 55.25 -10.48
C SER A 440 100.90 53.78 -10.60
N LYS A 441 101.85 52.88 -10.91
CA LYS A 441 101.60 51.43 -10.98
C LYS A 441 101.07 50.85 -9.67
N ARG A 442 101.56 51.32 -8.52
CA ARG A 442 101.08 50.91 -7.18
C ARG A 442 99.69 51.47 -6.89
N HIS A 443 99.38 52.70 -7.30
CA HIS A 443 98.04 53.29 -7.18
C HIS A 443 97.03 52.62 -8.12
N GLU A 444 97.40 52.36 -9.37
CA GLU A 444 96.62 51.59 -10.35
C GLU A 444 96.40 50.14 -9.89
N ALA A 445 97.37 49.53 -9.22
CA ALA A 445 97.19 48.24 -8.55
C ALA A 445 96.13 48.35 -7.45
N GLN A 446 96.28 49.30 -6.52
CA GLN A 446 95.26 49.54 -5.49
C GLN A 446 93.87 49.88 -6.04
N ILE A 447 93.77 50.57 -7.18
CA ILE A 447 92.49 50.82 -7.87
C ILE A 447 91.93 49.51 -8.44
N ARG A 448 92.77 48.67 -9.07
CA ARG A 448 92.36 47.34 -9.57
C ARG A 448 91.94 46.41 -8.43
N ASP A 449 92.66 46.40 -7.32
CA ASP A 449 92.38 45.56 -6.16
C ASP A 449 91.09 46.01 -5.46
N ASN A 450 90.88 47.33 -5.28
CA ASN A 450 89.62 47.86 -4.78
C ASN A 450 88.45 47.56 -5.74
N ALA A 451 88.64 47.69 -7.07
CA ALA A 451 87.60 47.36 -8.04
C ALA A 451 87.25 45.86 -8.07
N GLN A 452 88.23 44.97 -7.83
CA GLN A 452 87.98 43.54 -7.63
C GLN A 452 87.23 43.29 -6.32
N MET A 453 87.60 43.96 -5.22
CA MET A 453 86.92 43.85 -3.93
C MET A 453 85.47 44.36 -3.99
N SER A 454 85.22 45.47 -4.70
CA SER A 454 83.85 45.97 -4.93
C SER A 454 82.99 44.97 -5.69
N ARG A 455 83.51 44.36 -6.76
CA ARG A 455 82.78 43.29 -7.49
C ARG A 455 82.53 42.06 -6.63
N PHE A 456 83.50 41.66 -5.80
CA PHE A 456 83.33 40.53 -4.90
C PHE A 456 82.27 40.82 -3.82
N LEU A 457 82.16 42.06 -3.35
CA LEU A 457 81.09 42.50 -2.44
C LEU A 457 79.73 42.49 -3.17
N GLU A 458 79.64 43.05 -4.38
CA GLU A 458 78.45 43.02 -5.24
C GLU A 458 77.96 41.56 -5.48
N GLU A 459 78.87 40.64 -5.81
CA GLU A 459 78.60 39.20 -5.92
C GLU A 459 78.14 38.54 -4.60
N LYS A 460 78.50 39.09 -3.42
CA LYS A 460 77.98 38.60 -2.12
C LYS A 460 76.63 39.21 -1.78
N GLU A 461 76.40 40.48 -2.08
CA GLU A 461 75.13 41.15 -1.88
C GLU A 461 74.05 40.51 -2.77
N ASP A 462 74.32 40.27 -4.05
CA ASP A 462 73.46 39.49 -4.95
C ASP A 462 73.16 38.09 -4.40
N LYS A 463 74.19 37.39 -3.88
CA LYS A 463 73.99 36.04 -3.35
C LYS A 463 73.20 36.02 -2.03
N ILE A 464 73.32 37.07 -1.22
CA ILE A 464 72.50 37.25 -0.01
C ILE A 464 71.05 37.54 -0.41
N MET A 465 70.79 38.45 -1.35
CA MET A 465 69.45 38.74 -1.86
C MET A 465 68.77 37.50 -2.48
N GLU A 466 69.52 36.67 -3.22
CA GLU A 466 69.00 35.39 -3.73
C GLU A 466 68.61 34.45 -2.58
N LEU A 467 69.47 34.30 -1.56
CA LEU A 467 69.19 33.44 -0.41
C LEU A 467 67.98 33.94 0.39
N GLU A 468 67.87 35.25 0.66
CA GLU A 468 66.71 35.85 1.32
C GLU A 468 65.41 35.65 0.52
N SER A 469 65.48 35.74 -0.81
CA SER A 469 64.38 35.42 -1.73
C SER A 469 63.98 33.93 -1.66
N THR A 470 64.94 33.00 -1.54
CA THR A 470 64.62 31.58 -1.32
C THR A 470 64.02 31.31 0.06
N ILE A 471 64.50 31.97 1.12
CA ILE A 471 64.00 31.81 2.50
C ILE A 471 62.57 32.34 2.62
N THR A 472 62.28 33.52 2.07
CA THR A 472 60.93 34.10 2.08
C THR A 472 59.93 33.25 1.29
N ARG A 473 60.31 32.74 0.11
CA ARG A 473 59.49 31.78 -0.64
C ARG A 473 59.25 30.47 0.11
N LEU A 474 60.29 29.89 0.72
CA LEU A 474 60.14 28.66 1.52
C LEU A 474 59.26 28.88 2.76
N GLY A 475 59.30 30.08 3.36
CA GLY A 475 58.40 30.48 4.44
C GLY A 475 56.94 30.57 4.01
N GLN A 476 56.66 31.16 2.83
CA GLN A 476 55.32 31.18 2.24
C GLN A 476 54.83 29.76 1.93
N GLU A 477 55.63 28.96 1.24
CA GLU A 477 55.31 27.56 0.95
C GLU A 477 55.05 26.72 2.22
N ALA A 478 55.75 26.99 3.32
CA ALA A 478 55.52 26.33 4.61
C ALA A 478 54.19 26.77 5.24
N GLY A 479 53.83 28.06 5.15
CA GLY A 479 52.54 28.59 5.57
C GLY A 479 51.37 27.98 4.80
N ASP A 480 51.46 27.91 3.47
CA ASP A 480 50.45 27.32 2.60
C ASP A 480 50.26 25.82 2.90
N LYS A 481 51.37 25.09 3.09
CA LYS A 481 51.34 23.67 3.49
C LYS A 481 50.69 23.49 4.88
N ALA A 482 50.93 24.40 5.82
CA ALA A 482 50.28 24.37 7.14
C ALA A 482 48.76 24.62 7.06
N GLN A 483 48.32 25.64 6.30
CA GLN A 483 46.89 25.91 6.08
C GLN A 483 46.18 24.76 5.36
N LEU A 484 46.83 24.14 4.37
CA LEU A 484 46.29 22.98 3.68
C LEU A 484 46.15 21.78 4.63
N LEU A 485 47.13 21.52 5.49
CA LEU A 485 47.04 20.47 6.51
C LEU A 485 45.96 20.75 7.55
N GLU A 486 45.76 22.01 7.96
CA GLU A 486 44.68 22.40 8.86
C GLU A 486 43.30 22.22 8.22
N SER A 487 43.14 22.59 6.93
CA SER A 487 41.90 22.32 6.17
C SER A 487 41.64 20.82 6.06
N ILE A 488 42.64 20.01 5.70
CA ILE A 488 42.50 18.55 5.61
C ILE A 488 42.17 17.93 6.98
N GLN A 489 42.74 18.44 8.07
CA GLN A 489 42.43 18.00 9.44
C GLN A 489 40.98 18.37 9.80
N SER A 490 40.53 19.58 9.49
CA SER A 490 39.14 20.04 9.65
C SER A 490 38.18 19.15 8.86
N ASP A 491 38.41 18.99 7.55
CA ASP A 491 37.59 18.18 6.65
C ASP A 491 37.54 16.71 7.09
N LYS A 492 38.66 16.15 7.58
CA LYS A 492 38.71 14.81 8.17
C LYS A 492 37.82 14.70 9.41
N THR A 493 37.78 15.70 10.29
CA THR A 493 36.86 15.68 11.45
C THR A 493 35.39 15.86 11.04
N ALA A 494 35.10 16.71 10.05
CA ALA A 494 33.76 16.89 9.51
C ALA A 494 33.24 15.61 8.82
N LEU A 495 34.07 15.00 7.96
CA LEU A 495 33.78 13.73 7.30
C LEU A 495 33.63 12.59 8.32
N SER A 496 34.48 12.54 9.36
CA SER A 496 34.35 11.54 10.42
C SER A 496 33.03 11.69 11.19
N ARG A 497 32.60 12.91 11.51
CA ARG A 497 31.30 13.17 12.16
C ARG A 497 30.14 12.76 11.24
N ALA A 498 30.20 13.12 9.96
CA ALA A 498 29.20 12.74 8.97
C ALA A 498 29.15 11.21 8.73
N LEU A 499 30.28 10.51 8.78
CA LEU A 499 30.35 9.05 8.66
C LEU A 499 29.77 8.35 9.91
N THR A 500 30.03 8.87 11.11
CA THR A 500 29.38 8.38 12.34
C THR A 500 27.86 8.59 12.25
N GLN A 501 27.39 9.80 11.94
CA GLN A 501 25.95 10.06 11.75
C GLN A 501 25.32 9.17 10.68
N ASN A 502 26.00 8.90 9.55
CA ASN A 502 25.51 7.97 8.53
C ASN A 502 25.52 6.50 8.97
N LYS A 503 26.39 6.12 9.92
CA LYS A 503 26.37 4.78 10.54
C LYS A 503 25.19 4.67 11.51
N ASP A 504 25.00 5.69 12.35
CA ASP A 504 23.96 5.71 13.38
C ASP A 504 22.56 5.76 12.74
N LEU A 505 22.37 6.59 11.70
CA LEU A 505 21.14 6.62 10.89
C LEU A 505 20.88 5.26 10.18
N LYS A 506 21.91 4.57 9.71
CA LYS A 506 21.76 3.21 9.15
C LYS A 506 21.40 2.17 10.21
N GLN A 507 21.92 2.33 11.43
CA GLN A 507 21.57 1.45 12.54
C GLN A 507 20.12 1.69 12.98
N GLN A 508 19.71 2.94 13.19
CA GLN A 508 18.31 3.32 13.46
C GLN A 508 17.36 2.81 12.37
N LEU A 509 17.74 2.92 11.09
CA LEU A 509 16.91 2.44 9.98
C LEU A 509 16.85 0.90 9.92
N ALA A 510 17.90 0.19 10.34
CA ALA A 510 17.89 -1.26 10.49
C ALA A 510 17.07 -1.71 11.73
N GLU A 511 17.13 -0.95 12.82
CA GLU A 511 16.32 -1.16 14.03
C GLU A 511 14.83 -0.93 13.75
N LEU A 512 14.47 0.12 13.00
CA LEU A 512 13.12 0.35 12.50
C LEU A 512 12.65 -0.73 11.52
N GLN A 513 13.53 -1.22 10.62
CA GLN A 513 13.19 -2.34 9.74
C GLN A 513 12.97 -3.64 10.51
N ASN A 514 13.81 -3.95 11.50
CA ASN A 514 13.62 -5.10 12.39
C ASN A 514 12.36 -4.95 13.24
N GLY A 515 12.08 -3.76 13.76
CA GLY A 515 10.86 -3.43 14.49
C GLY A 515 9.60 -3.60 13.62
N PHE A 516 9.62 -3.13 12.38
CA PHE A 516 8.53 -3.30 11.42
C PHE A 516 8.32 -4.78 11.03
N VAL A 517 9.39 -5.52 10.74
CA VAL A 517 9.31 -6.95 10.44
C VAL A 517 8.79 -7.73 11.65
N LYS A 518 9.27 -7.42 12.86
CA LYS A 518 8.75 -8.04 14.09
C LYS A 518 7.28 -7.70 14.30
N MET A 519 6.90 -6.43 14.26
CA MET A 519 5.50 -5.99 14.41
C MET A 519 4.58 -6.63 13.37
N SER A 520 5.02 -6.73 12.11
CA SER A 520 4.28 -7.39 11.04
C SER A 520 4.11 -8.91 11.27
N ASN A 521 5.14 -9.58 11.80
CA ASN A 521 5.07 -10.99 12.18
C ASN A 521 4.17 -11.19 13.41
N ASP A 522 4.34 -10.39 14.47
CA ASP A 522 3.56 -10.43 15.70
C ASP A 522 2.07 -10.15 15.37
N SER A 523 1.78 -9.17 14.49
CA SER A 523 0.43 -8.89 13.98
C SER A 523 -0.13 -10.02 13.11
N MET A 524 0.69 -10.67 12.28
CA MET A 524 0.25 -11.84 11.49
C MET A 524 -0.06 -13.05 12.39
N GLU A 525 0.72 -13.26 13.45
CA GLU A 525 0.46 -14.32 14.44
C GLU A 525 -0.80 -14.01 15.26
N LEU A 526 -1.00 -12.75 15.67
CA LEU A 526 -2.24 -12.28 16.32
C LEU A 526 -3.46 -12.44 15.41
N MET A 527 -3.37 -12.05 14.13
CA MET A 527 -4.44 -12.21 13.14
C MET A 527 -4.78 -13.69 12.93
N THR A 528 -3.76 -14.56 12.86
CA THR A 528 -3.94 -16.01 12.73
C THR A 528 -4.61 -16.60 13.97
N LYS A 529 -4.19 -16.20 15.17
CA LYS A 529 -4.81 -16.61 16.44
C LYS A 529 -6.27 -16.15 16.53
N LEU A 530 -6.54 -14.90 16.17
CA LEU A 530 -7.90 -14.34 16.11
C LEU A 530 -8.79 -15.17 15.19
N GLN A 531 -8.35 -15.43 13.95
CA GLN A 531 -9.09 -16.28 13.00
C GLN A 531 -9.33 -17.70 13.54
N THR A 532 -8.37 -18.30 14.25
CA THR A 532 -8.59 -19.63 14.86
C THR A 532 -9.59 -19.60 16.02
N GLU A 533 -9.61 -18.53 16.83
CA GLU A 533 -10.60 -18.37 17.90
C GLU A 533 -11.98 -17.96 17.36
N GLU A 534 -12.06 -17.19 16.27
CA GLU A 534 -13.31 -16.92 15.54
C GLU A 534 -13.91 -18.20 14.97
N HIS A 535 -13.09 -19.03 14.29
CA HIS A 535 -13.53 -20.34 13.80
C HIS A 535 -13.97 -21.28 14.93
N ARG A 536 -13.22 -21.33 16.04
CA ARG A 536 -13.57 -22.10 17.24
C ARG A 536 -14.87 -21.60 17.88
N SER A 537 -15.05 -20.28 17.97
CA SER A 537 -16.28 -19.63 18.47
C SER A 537 -17.48 -19.98 17.58
N HIS A 538 -17.31 -19.96 16.26
CA HIS A 538 -18.34 -20.37 15.30
C HIS A 538 -18.69 -21.87 15.43
N GLU A 539 -17.70 -22.76 15.59
CA GLU A 539 -17.93 -24.19 15.83
C GLU A 539 -18.66 -24.44 17.16
N LEU A 540 -18.36 -23.67 18.21
CA LEU A 540 -19.06 -23.72 19.50
C LEU A 540 -20.50 -23.18 19.39
N ALA A 541 -20.72 -22.09 18.65
CA ALA A 541 -22.05 -21.55 18.38
C ALA A 541 -22.93 -22.54 17.60
N LEU A 542 -22.35 -23.23 16.60
CA LEU A 542 -23.05 -24.30 15.87
C LEU A 542 -23.38 -25.50 16.76
N ARG A 543 -22.47 -25.91 17.68
CA ARG A 543 -22.79 -26.96 18.68
C ARG A 543 -23.89 -26.52 19.64
N LEU A 544 -23.90 -25.27 20.09
CA LEU A 544 -24.94 -24.75 20.98
C LEU A 544 -26.28 -24.73 20.28
N ALA A 545 -26.36 -24.25 19.03
CA ALA A 545 -27.59 -24.29 18.23
C ALA A 545 -28.10 -25.73 18.03
N GLN A 546 -27.20 -26.69 17.74
CA GLN A 546 -27.58 -28.11 17.66
C GLN A 546 -28.15 -28.62 19.00
N GLN A 547 -27.53 -28.26 20.14
CA GLN A 547 -28.03 -28.65 21.46
C GLN A 547 -29.36 -27.98 21.83
N GLU A 548 -29.60 -26.74 21.37
CA GLU A 548 -30.90 -26.05 21.54
C GLU A 548 -32.01 -26.74 20.73
N ASP A 549 -31.74 -27.15 19.48
CA ASP A 549 -32.69 -27.95 18.68
C ASP A 549 -32.90 -29.36 19.27
N GLU A 550 -31.86 -30.07 19.73
CA GLU A 550 -31.99 -31.36 20.41
C GLU A 550 -32.83 -31.26 21.71
N LEU A 551 -32.63 -30.19 22.51
CA LEU A 551 -33.44 -29.92 23.71
C LEU A 551 -34.89 -29.54 23.38
N LYS A 552 -35.12 -28.89 22.24
CA LYS A 552 -36.45 -28.54 21.74
C LYS A 552 -37.21 -29.77 21.24
N ASP A 553 -36.58 -30.63 20.44
CA ASP A 553 -37.16 -31.91 20.01
C ASP A 553 -37.51 -32.79 21.22
N MET A 554 -36.64 -32.83 22.24
CA MET A 554 -36.91 -33.53 23.50
C MET A 554 -38.07 -32.90 24.29
N ARG A 555 -38.21 -31.57 24.29
CA ARG A 555 -39.35 -30.86 24.91
C ARG A 555 -40.66 -31.14 24.17
N ASP A 556 -40.67 -31.10 22.85
CA ASP A 556 -41.86 -31.35 22.04
C ASP A 556 -42.29 -32.83 22.12
N ALA A 557 -41.31 -33.76 22.19
CA ALA A 557 -41.57 -35.15 22.50
C ALA A 557 -42.17 -35.35 23.90
N LEU A 558 -41.70 -34.63 24.93
CA LEU A 558 -42.29 -34.65 26.27
C LEU A 558 -43.71 -34.09 26.29
N MET A 559 -43.97 -32.93 25.67
CA MET A 559 -45.33 -32.37 25.57
C MET A 559 -46.31 -33.31 24.83
N SER A 560 -45.83 -34.01 23.79
CA SER A 560 -46.60 -35.04 23.09
C SER A 560 -46.95 -36.23 24.02
N ARG A 561 -46.01 -36.66 24.87
CA ARG A 561 -46.24 -37.70 25.88
C ARG A 561 -47.17 -37.25 27.00
N ASP A 562 -47.03 -36.02 27.50
CA ASP A 562 -47.96 -35.47 28.49
C ASP A 562 -49.38 -35.38 27.92
N SER A 563 -49.53 -34.94 26.66
CA SER A 563 -50.83 -34.95 25.97
C SER A 563 -51.44 -36.35 25.94
N GLN A 564 -50.68 -37.37 25.50
CA GLN A 564 -51.09 -38.78 25.52
C GLN A 564 -51.46 -39.27 26.93
N LEU A 565 -50.72 -38.88 27.97
CA LEU A 565 -51.03 -39.23 29.36
C LEU A 565 -52.33 -38.56 29.84
N THR A 566 -52.62 -37.31 29.44
CA THR A 566 -53.93 -36.70 29.76
C THR A 566 -55.09 -37.35 29.02
N GLU A 567 -54.87 -37.84 27.79
CA GLU A 567 -55.88 -38.57 27.01
C GLU A 567 -56.17 -39.96 27.60
N ILE A 568 -55.11 -40.72 27.92
CA ILE A 568 -55.22 -42.00 28.65
C ILE A 568 -55.92 -41.79 29.99
N LYS A 569 -55.61 -40.72 30.73
CA LYS A 569 -56.29 -40.40 31.99
C LYS A 569 -57.78 -40.09 31.78
N LYS A 570 -58.14 -39.26 30.81
CA LYS A 570 -59.57 -38.98 30.47
C LYS A 570 -60.32 -40.26 30.08
N SER A 571 -59.66 -41.18 29.36
CA SER A 571 -60.20 -42.49 29.01
C SER A 571 -60.44 -43.36 30.26
N ALA A 572 -59.45 -43.45 31.15
CA ALA A 572 -59.58 -44.15 32.43
C ALA A 572 -60.70 -43.56 33.31
N ASP A 573 -60.79 -42.23 33.40
CA ASP A 573 -61.87 -41.51 34.11
C ASP A 573 -63.26 -41.77 33.49
N SER A 574 -63.34 -42.12 32.19
CA SER A 574 -64.60 -42.53 31.52
C SER A 574 -64.93 -43.98 31.84
N VAL A 575 -63.99 -44.90 31.66
CA VAL A 575 -64.15 -46.33 31.97
C VAL A 575 -64.49 -46.53 33.45
N GLN A 576 -63.95 -45.73 34.36
CA GLN A 576 -64.32 -45.78 35.79
C GLN A 576 -65.78 -45.36 36.03
N LYS A 577 -66.31 -44.38 35.27
CA LYS A 577 -67.73 -43.99 35.36
C LYS A 577 -68.65 -45.04 34.75
N GLU A 578 -68.24 -45.65 33.64
CA GLU A 578 -68.97 -46.76 33.00
C GLU A 578 -69.01 -47.97 33.93
N ASN A 579 -67.88 -48.35 34.54
CA ASN A 579 -67.83 -49.40 35.57
C ASN A 579 -68.75 -49.09 36.76
N TYR A 580 -68.76 -47.85 37.28
CA TYR A 580 -69.65 -47.47 38.39
C TYR A 580 -71.14 -47.54 38.01
N GLN A 581 -71.49 -47.14 36.79
CA GLN A 581 -72.86 -47.31 36.26
C GLN A 581 -73.21 -48.80 36.10
N GLN A 582 -72.28 -49.62 35.62
CA GLN A 582 -72.48 -51.06 35.44
C GLN A 582 -72.59 -51.79 36.79
N GLU A 583 -71.82 -51.39 37.80
CA GLU A 583 -71.92 -51.87 39.19
C GLU A 583 -73.27 -51.49 39.81
N GLN A 584 -73.73 -50.24 39.65
CA GLN A 584 -75.07 -49.82 40.08
C GLN A 584 -76.18 -50.60 39.36
N ILE A 585 -76.03 -50.91 38.06
CA ILE A 585 -76.97 -51.76 37.32
C ILE A 585 -76.92 -53.20 37.86
N GLN A 586 -75.73 -53.73 38.15
CA GLN A 586 -75.55 -55.07 38.69
C GLN A 586 -76.16 -55.21 40.09
N ASP A 587 -76.01 -54.22 40.97
CA ASP A 587 -76.66 -54.25 42.29
C ASP A 587 -78.19 -54.16 42.18
N ARG A 588 -78.72 -53.36 41.24
CA ARG A 588 -80.16 -53.36 40.97
C ARG A 588 -80.64 -54.70 40.41
N LEU A 589 -79.86 -55.36 39.57
CA LEU A 589 -80.12 -56.73 39.11
C LEU A 589 -80.09 -57.73 40.27
N ARG A 590 -79.07 -57.71 41.14
CA ARG A 590 -79.00 -58.54 42.36
C ARG A 590 -80.19 -58.31 43.28
N HIS A 591 -80.65 -57.05 43.43
CA HIS A 591 -81.85 -56.74 44.19
C HIS A 591 -83.12 -57.32 43.55
N TYR A 592 -83.27 -57.26 42.22
CA TYR A 592 -84.40 -57.90 41.52
C TYR A 592 -84.31 -59.44 41.54
N GLU A 593 -83.12 -60.02 41.46
CA GLU A 593 -82.90 -61.47 41.62
C GLU A 593 -83.24 -61.93 43.03
N ALA A 594 -82.79 -61.22 44.07
CA ALA A 594 -83.14 -61.51 45.46
C ALA A 594 -84.63 -61.29 45.73
N GLN A 595 -85.25 -60.29 45.11
CA GLN A 595 -86.71 -60.07 45.18
C GLN A 595 -87.47 -61.19 44.46
N ALA A 596 -86.99 -61.67 43.31
CA ALA A 596 -87.59 -62.79 42.59
C ALA A 596 -87.46 -64.10 43.40
N GLN A 597 -86.29 -64.37 44.00
CA GLN A 597 -86.09 -65.48 44.91
C GLN A 597 -86.98 -65.38 46.15
N LEU A 598 -87.17 -64.19 46.72
CA LEU A 598 -88.09 -63.95 47.84
C LEU A 598 -89.55 -64.18 47.45
N VAL A 599 -89.97 -63.75 46.25
CA VAL A 599 -91.30 -64.06 45.71
C VAL A 599 -91.45 -65.56 45.47
N GLU A 600 -90.41 -66.25 44.98
CA GLU A 600 -90.44 -67.70 44.79
C GLU A 600 -90.48 -68.47 46.12
N THR A 601 -89.75 -68.02 47.16
CA THR A 601 -89.87 -68.59 48.51
C THR A 601 -91.23 -68.31 49.11
N LEU A 602 -91.77 -67.09 49.00
CA LEU A 602 -93.10 -66.77 49.48
C LEU A 602 -94.19 -67.52 48.71
N GLN A 603 -94.00 -67.82 47.42
CA GLN A 603 -94.92 -68.63 46.63
C GLN A 603 -94.80 -70.13 46.95
N ARG A 604 -93.60 -70.61 47.30
CA ARG A 604 -93.39 -71.98 47.84
C ARG A 604 -93.87 -72.12 49.28
N GLU A 605 -93.79 -71.09 50.11
CA GLU A 605 -94.37 -71.04 51.45
C GLU A 605 -95.90 -70.89 51.39
N LEU A 606 -96.43 -70.13 50.44
CA LEU A 606 -97.86 -70.07 50.18
C LEU A 606 -98.39 -71.40 49.63
N SER A 607 -97.69 -72.05 48.69
CA SER A 607 -98.09 -73.38 48.22
C SER A 607 -97.97 -74.41 49.33
N ALA A 608 -96.88 -74.44 50.10
CA ALA A 608 -96.74 -75.32 51.26
C ALA A 608 -97.77 -74.99 52.36
N SER A 609 -98.19 -73.73 52.50
CA SER A 609 -99.28 -73.33 53.41
C SER A 609 -100.66 -73.67 52.84
N GLN A 610 -100.83 -73.80 51.53
CA GLN A 610 -102.04 -74.33 50.90
C GLN A 610 -102.08 -75.86 50.97
N ASP A 611 -100.98 -76.56 50.69
CA ASP A 611 -100.80 -78.00 50.93
C ASP A 611 -101.01 -78.31 52.42
N MET A 612 -100.50 -77.46 53.33
CA MET A 612 -100.73 -77.56 54.77
C MET A 612 -102.15 -77.12 55.16
N MET A 613 -102.84 -76.23 54.44
CA MET A 613 -104.25 -75.94 54.68
C MET A 613 -105.17 -77.04 54.14
N ASP A 614 -104.80 -77.74 53.07
CA ASP A 614 -105.52 -78.91 52.56
C ASP A 614 -105.25 -80.12 53.46
N ALA A 615 -104.01 -80.32 53.92
CA ALA A 615 -103.66 -81.29 54.94
C ALA A 615 -104.28 -80.95 56.30
N LEU A 616 -104.41 -79.67 56.67
CA LEU A 616 -105.17 -79.21 57.84
C LEU A 616 -106.68 -79.16 57.59
N THR A 617 -107.17 -79.28 56.36
CA THR A 617 -108.62 -79.43 56.06
C THR A 617 -109.00 -80.91 56.09
N ALA A 618 -108.12 -81.79 55.60
CA ALA A 618 -108.15 -83.22 55.88
C ALA A 618 -108.05 -83.46 57.39
N GLN A 619 -107.04 -82.92 58.08
CA GLN A 619 -106.93 -82.99 59.53
C GLN A 619 -107.99 -82.19 60.28
N ASN A 620 -108.67 -81.18 59.72
CA ASN A 620 -109.87 -80.61 60.35
C ASN A 620 -111.14 -81.40 60.06
N SER A 621 -111.16 -82.30 59.05
CA SER A 621 -112.16 -83.37 59.00
C SER A 621 -111.86 -84.41 60.08
N GLU A 622 -110.59 -84.76 60.28
CA GLU A 622 -110.11 -85.71 61.29
C GLU A 622 -110.17 -85.16 62.73
N LEU A 623 -110.01 -83.85 62.92
CA LEU A 623 -110.18 -83.12 64.17
C LEU A 623 -111.62 -82.62 64.36
N ARG A 624 -112.47 -82.56 63.34
CA ARG A 624 -113.93 -82.63 63.59
C ARG A 624 -114.34 -84.01 64.12
N ASN A 625 -113.59 -85.07 63.76
CA ASN A 625 -113.76 -86.40 64.36
C ASN A 625 -113.07 -86.55 65.74
N MET A 626 -112.09 -85.70 66.12
CA MET A 626 -111.29 -85.85 67.36
C MET A 626 -111.35 -84.69 68.37
N LEU A 627 -111.43 -83.43 67.96
CA LEU A 627 -111.58 -82.22 68.79
C LEU A 627 -112.98 -82.08 69.43
N VAL A 628 -113.75 -83.16 69.37
CA VAL A 628 -114.76 -83.54 70.37
C VAL A 628 -114.14 -83.71 71.78
N LYS A 629 -112.81 -83.60 71.96
CA LYS A 629 -112.04 -84.09 73.14
C LYS A 629 -110.93 -83.17 73.79
N SER A 630 -111.04 -81.82 73.83
CA SER A 630 -110.32 -80.84 74.77
C SER A 630 -108.75 -80.67 74.69
N GLN A 631 -107.93 -79.78 75.36
CA GLN A 631 -107.94 -78.41 76.03
C GLN A 631 -106.70 -78.31 77.02
N GLU A 632 -105.91 -77.25 77.43
CA GLU A 632 -105.66 -75.78 77.17
C GLU A 632 -104.33 -75.25 77.86
N ASN A 633 -103.84 -73.99 77.56
CA ASN A 633 -102.97 -73.06 78.39
C ASN A 633 -101.46 -73.38 78.73
N LYS A 634 -100.51 -72.54 79.31
CA LYS A 634 -100.09 -71.08 79.50
C LYS A 634 -98.73 -71.00 80.32
N ASP A 635 -97.93 -69.95 80.69
CA ASP A 635 -97.65 -68.47 80.45
C ASP A 635 -96.35 -67.98 81.22
N ILE A 636 -95.69 -66.81 80.87
CA ILE A 636 -94.99 -65.77 81.77
C ILE A 636 -93.61 -66.12 82.49
N TYR A 637 -92.56 -65.29 82.86
CA TYR A 637 -92.10 -63.84 82.78
C TYR A 637 -90.55 -63.57 83.13
N ASP A 638 -90.03 -62.33 82.87
CA ASP A 638 -88.99 -61.46 83.58
C ASP A 638 -87.46 -61.90 83.71
N THR A 639 -86.38 -61.19 84.20
CA THR A 639 -86.08 -59.91 84.98
C THR A 639 -84.69 -59.19 84.64
N SER A 640 -84.06 -58.39 85.54
CA SER A 640 -83.07 -57.25 85.38
C SER A 640 -81.58 -57.36 85.89
N ALA A 641 -80.63 -56.76 85.12
CA ALA A 641 -79.37 -55.97 85.38
C ALA A 641 -78.30 -56.19 86.52
N THR A 642 -77.00 -56.21 86.13
CA THR A 642 -75.81 -55.81 86.95
C THR A 642 -74.56 -55.24 86.21
N ASP A 643 -74.30 -55.60 84.95
CA ASP A 643 -72.90 -55.88 84.51
C ASP A 643 -72.04 -54.70 83.97
N GLU A 644 -72.56 -53.47 83.88
CA GLU A 644 -71.87 -52.35 83.21
C GLU A 644 -70.64 -51.78 83.95
N ARG A 645 -70.31 -52.28 85.15
CA ARG A 645 -69.15 -51.79 85.93
C ARG A 645 -67.83 -52.47 85.60
N ASP A 646 -67.88 -53.77 85.28
CA ASP A 646 -66.66 -54.59 85.16
C ASP A 646 -66.00 -54.40 83.78
N THR A 647 -66.80 -54.21 82.73
CA THR A 647 -66.35 -53.88 81.37
C THR A 647 -65.50 -52.59 81.31
N ILE A 648 -65.81 -51.61 82.16
CA ILE A 648 -65.01 -50.38 82.29
C ILE A 648 -63.67 -50.67 82.98
N MET A 649 -63.66 -51.57 83.97
CA MET A 649 -62.45 -51.95 84.72
C MET A 649 -61.44 -52.67 83.81
N ASP A 650 -61.90 -53.59 82.97
CA ASP A 650 -61.07 -54.28 81.98
C ASP A 650 -60.43 -53.31 80.97
N SER A 651 -61.18 -52.29 80.53
CA SER A 651 -60.67 -51.29 79.56
C SER A 651 -59.51 -50.44 80.15
N LEU A 652 -59.59 -50.11 81.44
CA LEU A 652 -58.52 -49.42 82.16
C LEU A 652 -57.32 -50.35 82.40
N GLN A 653 -57.57 -51.63 82.69
CA GLN A 653 -56.49 -52.59 82.88
C GLN A 653 -55.75 -52.93 81.57
N ALA A 654 -56.44 -52.88 80.42
CA ALA A 654 -55.84 -53.01 79.09
C ALA A 654 -54.95 -51.81 78.73
N THR A 655 -55.42 -50.58 78.95
CA THR A 655 -54.65 -49.36 78.65
C THR A 655 -53.43 -49.19 79.56
N ILE A 656 -53.51 -49.61 80.83
CA ILE A 656 -52.33 -49.68 81.72
C ILE A 656 -51.29 -50.65 81.16
N ARG A 657 -51.67 -51.86 80.74
CA ARG A 657 -50.75 -52.84 80.13
C ARG A 657 -50.07 -52.31 78.85
N GLN A 658 -50.78 -51.53 78.04
CA GLN A 658 -50.20 -50.89 76.85
C GLN A 658 -49.15 -49.85 77.26
N LEU A 659 -49.46 -48.96 78.21
CA LEU A 659 -48.50 -47.95 78.69
C LEU A 659 -47.29 -48.59 79.40
N GLU A 660 -47.47 -49.73 80.08
CA GLU A 660 -46.37 -50.53 80.63
C GLU A 660 -45.48 -51.14 79.52
N ALA A 661 -46.08 -51.63 78.44
CA ALA A 661 -45.34 -52.14 77.28
C ALA A 661 -44.55 -51.02 76.57
N GLU A 662 -45.19 -49.88 76.29
CA GLU A 662 -44.55 -48.70 75.70
C GLU A 662 -43.43 -48.16 76.61
N ARG A 663 -43.65 -48.06 77.93
CA ARG A 663 -42.60 -47.69 78.91
C ARG A 663 -41.44 -48.68 78.90
N ASN A 664 -41.71 -49.98 78.82
CA ASN A 664 -40.66 -50.99 78.77
C ASN A 664 -39.90 -51.00 77.43
N GLN A 665 -40.56 -50.68 76.32
CA GLN A 665 -39.93 -50.44 75.03
C GLN A 665 -39.04 -49.19 75.07
N LEU A 666 -39.50 -48.09 75.69
CA LEU A 666 -38.71 -46.87 75.87
C LEU A 666 -37.50 -47.09 76.80
N ILE A 667 -37.67 -47.87 77.87
CA ILE A 667 -36.57 -48.32 78.75
C ILE A 667 -35.61 -49.22 77.97
N GLY A 668 -36.10 -50.05 77.05
CA GLY A 668 -35.28 -50.80 76.09
C GLY A 668 -34.42 -49.86 75.24
N SER A 669 -35.03 -48.95 74.48
CA SER A 669 -34.31 -48.00 73.63
C SER A 669 -33.37 -47.07 74.39
N LEU A 670 -33.71 -46.64 75.62
CA LEU A 670 -32.82 -45.86 76.48
C LEU A 670 -31.69 -46.72 77.06
N LYS A 671 -31.92 -48.00 77.33
CA LYS A 671 -30.87 -48.94 77.73
C LYS A 671 -29.96 -49.26 76.54
N ASP A 672 -30.47 -49.35 75.32
CA ASP A 672 -29.67 -49.59 74.12
C ASP A 672 -28.92 -48.34 73.67
N GLN A 673 -29.50 -47.13 73.78
CA GLN A 673 -28.76 -45.88 73.67
C GLN A 673 -27.69 -45.76 74.76
N ARG A 674 -27.98 -46.19 75.99
CA ARG A 674 -26.98 -46.21 77.07
C ARG A 674 -25.89 -47.24 76.81
N ASN A 675 -26.23 -48.46 76.41
CA ASN A 675 -25.25 -49.49 76.03
C ASN A 675 -24.38 -49.00 74.88
N LEU A 676 -24.96 -48.32 73.86
CA LEU A 676 -24.23 -47.72 72.76
C LEU A 676 -23.38 -46.52 73.22
N SER A 677 -23.85 -45.71 74.16
CA SER A 677 -23.09 -44.60 74.74
C SER A 677 -21.97 -45.08 75.67
N ASP A 678 -22.18 -46.19 76.39
CA ASP A 678 -21.20 -46.81 77.28
C ASP A 678 -20.17 -47.60 76.43
N ASP A 679 -20.57 -48.26 75.34
CA ASP A 679 -19.69 -48.92 74.35
C ASP A 679 -18.93 -47.92 73.47
N LEU A 680 -19.54 -46.77 73.12
CA LEU A 680 -18.83 -45.63 72.54
C LEU A 680 -17.92 -44.94 73.56
N SER A 681 -18.30 -44.86 74.84
CA SER A 681 -17.44 -44.31 75.89
C SER A 681 -16.30 -45.26 76.26
N VAL A 682 -16.48 -46.58 76.11
CA VAL A 682 -15.40 -47.58 76.19
C VAL A 682 -14.53 -47.49 74.94
N LYS A 683 -15.08 -47.35 73.73
CA LYS A 683 -14.25 -47.11 72.52
C LYS A 683 -13.52 -45.77 72.55
N VAL A 684 -14.10 -44.73 73.16
CA VAL A 684 -13.42 -43.45 73.41
C VAL A 684 -12.40 -43.60 74.53
N ALA A 685 -12.66 -44.38 75.58
CA ALA A 685 -11.67 -44.71 76.59
C ALA A 685 -10.51 -45.53 76.01
N ASP A 686 -10.77 -46.58 75.23
CA ASP A 686 -9.78 -47.40 74.52
C ASP A 686 -8.98 -46.56 73.51
N MET A 687 -9.62 -45.67 72.76
CA MET A 687 -8.90 -44.72 71.89
C MET A 687 -8.10 -43.71 72.71
N GLN A 688 -8.59 -43.25 73.86
CA GLN A 688 -7.91 -42.27 74.72
C GLN A 688 -6.84 -42.92 75.62
N GLU A 689 -6.90 -44.24 75.83
CA GLU A 689 -5.88 -45.08 76.47
C GLU A 689 -4.84 -45.53 75.44
N GLN A 690 -5.21 -45.78 74.18
CA GLN A 690 -4.25 -45.87 73.07
C GLN A 690 -3.54 -44.52 72.83
N VAL A 691 -4.26 -43.39 72.90
CA VAL A 691 -3.66 -42.05 72.78
C VAL A 691 -2.82 -41.69 74.01
N SER A 692 -3.18 -42.07 75.24
CA SER A 692 -2.35 -41.79 76.43
C SER A 692 -1.22 -42.80 76.65
N MET A 693 -1.32 -44.03 76.14
CA MET A 693 -0.18 -44.94 75.94
C MET A 693 0.75 -44.47 74.81
N SER A 694 0.25 -43.62 73.90
CA SER A 694 1.03 -42.97 72.82
C SER A 694 1.41 -41.51 73.13
N ILE A 695 1.12 -41.01 74.34
CA ILE A 695 1.60 -39.72 74.85
C ILE A 695 2.37 -40.00 76.14
N ASN A 696 3.58 -40.54 75.96
CA ASN A 696 4.61 -40.47 76.99
C ASN A 696 4.91 -38.98 77.26
N PRO A 697 4.77 -38.46 78.50
CA PRO A 697 5.13 -37.07 78.81
C PRO A 697 6.62 -36.75 78.61
N ASP A 698 7.46 -37.79 78.44
CA ASP A 698 8.90 -37.72 78.20
C ASP A 698 9.28 -37.85 76.70
N GLU A 699 8.32 -38.10 75.80
CA GLU A 699 8.58 -38.21 74.34
C GLU A 699 8.53 -36.86 73.61
N ASN A 700 8.93 -35.78 74.29
CA ASN A 700 9.35 -34.54 73.63
C ASN A 700 10.75 -34.65 72.99
N ILE A 701 11.19 -35.88 72.71
CA ILE A 701 12.32 -36.23 71.87
C ILE A 701 11.74 -36.71 70.54
N VAL A 702 11.45 -35.74 69.66
CA VAL A 702 11.02 -36.03 68.28
C VAL A 702 11.97 -37.06 67.69
N SER A 703 11.45 -38.21 67.23
CA SER A 703 12.32 -39.30 66.78
C SER A 703 13.24 -38.80 65.66
N ARG A 704 14.49 -39.31 65.58
CA ARG A 704 15.48 -38.74 64.64
C ARG A 704 14.93 -38.65 63.21
N ALA A 705 14.18 -39.66 62.76
CA ALA A 705 13.57 -39.68 61.44
C ALA A 705 12.44 -38.64 61.27
N GLU A 706 11.71 -38.28 62.32
CA GLU A 706 10.67 -37.25 62.30
C GLU A 706 11.24 -35.84 62.46
N PHE A 707 12.29 -35.67 63.27
CA PHE A 707 13.05 -34.43 63.34
C PHE A 707 13.72 -34.12 62.00
N GLU A 708 14.30 -35.14 61.36
CA GLU A 708 14.94 -35.03 60.05
C GLU A 708 13.90 -34.77 58.93
N LYS A 709 12.69 -35.37 58.99
CA LYS A 709 11.55 -34.98 58.13
C LYS A 709 11.11 -33.53 58.37
N LEU A 710 10.87 -33.13 59.62
CA LEU A 710 10.39 -31.79 59.98
C LEU A 710 11.41 -30.72 59.60
N LYS A 711 12.70 -30.98 59.84
CA LYS A 711 13.81 -30.16 59.38
C LYS A 711 13.82 -30.07 57.86
N ASN A 712 13.75 -31.17 57.13
CA ASN A 712 13.71 -31.14 55.66
C ASN A 712 12.49 -30.37 55.11
N THR A 713 11.33 -30.41 55.78
CA THR A 713 10.19 -29.56 55.40
C THR A 713 10.40 -28.09 55.74
N MET A 714 11.04 -27.78 56.88
CA MET A 714 11.40 -26.40 57.26
C MET A 714 12.44 -25.81 56.30
N ASP A 715 13.51 -26.56 56.00
CA ASP A 715 14.55 -26.20 55.05
C ASP A 715 13.94 -25.95 53.65
N MET A 716 13.02 -26.81 53.19
CA MET A 716 12.29 -26.60 51.92
C MET A 716 11.35 -25.37 51.96
N ILE A 717 10.69 -25.08 53.09
CA ILE A 717 9.85 -23.88 53.25
C ILE A 717 10.72 -22.63 53.26
N GLN A 718 11.84 -22.65 53.99
CA GLN A 718 12.83 -21.58 54.02
C GLN A 718 13.45 -21.34 52.64
N GLU A 719 13.78 -22.40 51.88
CA GLU A 719 14.28 -22.28 50.51
C GLU A 719 13.23 -21.68 49.57
N LYS A 720 11.95 -22.12 49.67
CA LYS A 720 10.83 -21.54 48.91
C LYS A 720 10.58 -20.08 49.25
N TYR A 721 10.60 -19.71 50.53
CA TYR A 721 10.43 -18.32 50.97
C TYR A 721 11.62 -17.45 50.50
N THR A 722 12.85 -17.93 50.65
CA THR A 722 14.05 -17.22 50.21
C THR A 722 14.10 -17.09 48.68
N ARG A 723 13.60 -18.09 47.93
CA ARG A 723 13.40 -18.01 46.49
C ARG A 723 12.36 -16.93 46.15
N ALA A 724 11.14 -17.03 46.69
CA ALA A 724 10.09 -16.04 46.45
C ALA A 724 10.47 -14.59 46.84
N MET A 725 11.30 -14.42 47.87
CA MET A 725 11.83 -13.09 48.26
C MET A 725 12.91 -12.58 47.30
N ARG A 726 13.75 -13.45 46.70
CA ARG A 726 14.62 -13.06 45.59
C ARG A 726 13.80 -12.77 44.34
N ASP A 727 12.88 -13.66 43.96
CA ASP A 727 11.99 -13.47 42.80
C ASP A 727 11.22 -12.14 42.91
N LYS A 728 10.80 -11.74 44.12
CA LYS A 728 10.18 -10.44 44.40
C LYS A 728 11.16 -9.26 44.27
N ALA A 729 12.41 -9.39 44.73
CA ALA A 729 13.43 -8.36 44.55
C ALA A 729 13.77 -8.20 43.05
N ASP A 730 14.06 -9.31 42.36
CA ASP A 730 14.25 -9.42 40.92
C ASP A 730 13.07 -8.86 40.10
N LEU A 731 11.84 -8.86 40.63
CA LEU A 731 10.67 -8.26 40.01
C LEU A 731 10.52 -6.76 40.36
N SER A 732 10.97 -6.33 41.54
CA SER A 732 11.04 -4.91 41.91
C SER A 732 12.10 -4.19 41.07
N ASP A 733 13.32 -4.73 41.00
CA ASP A 733 14.40 -4.19 40.17
C ASP A 733 13.99 -4.07 38.69
N LYS A 734 13.15 -5.00 38.20
CA LYS A 734 12.56 -4.96 36.85
C LYS A 734 11.43 -3.95 36.72
N ALA A 735 10.63 -3.73 37.76
CA ALA A 735 9.62 -2.67 37.78
C ALA A 735 10.31 -1.29 37.72
N ASP A 736 11.30 -1.05 38.56
CA ASP A 736 12.09 0.19 38.59
C ASP A 736 12.79 0.44 37.22
N GLN A 737 13.35 -0.60 36.60
CA GLN A 737 13.91 -0.53 35.24
C GLN A 737 12.85 -0.20 34.17
N LEU A 738 11.63 -0.73 34.30
CA LEU A 738 10.52 -0.44 33.38
C LEU A 738 9.96 0.98 33.60
N GLU A 739 9.88 1.48 34.84
CA GLU A 739 9.50 2.86 35.14
C GLU A 739 10.53 3.85 34.58
N HIS A 740 11.83 3.58 34.73
CA HIS A 740 12.88 4.37 34.08
C HIS A 740 12.78 4.34 32.55
N LEU A 741 12.47 3.18 31.94
CA LEU A 741 12.26 3.08 30.50
C LEU A 741 11.00 3.83 30.05
N VAL A 742 9.90 3.79 30.80
CA VAL A 742 8.68 4.55 30.51
C VAL A 742 8.94 6.06 30.60
N LEU A 743 9.68 6.53 31.60
CA LEU A 743 10.08 7.94 31.71
C LEU A 743 10.97 8.38 30.53
N GLN A 744 11.90 7.52 30.08
CA GLN A 744 12.71 7.81 28.89
C GLN A 744 11.84 7.86 27.62
N LEU A 745 10.98 6.85 27.40
CA LEU A 745 10.07 6.79 26.25
C LEU A 745 9.07 7.96 26.23
N GLN A 746 8.65 8.45 27.41
CA GLN A 746 7.85 9.67 27.52
C GLN A 746 8.63 10.90 27.04
N GLY A 747 9.86 11.11 27.52
CA GLY A 747 10.71 12.22 27.06
C GLY A 747 11.07 12.15 25.57
N GLU A 748 11.24 10.94 25.03
CA GLU A 748 11.38 10.72 23.58
C GLU A 748 10.08 11.05 22.82
N THR A 749 8.92 10.69 23.37
CA THR A 749 7.59 11.01 22.80
C THR A 749 7.32 12.52 22.81
N ASP A 750 7.66 13.22 23.89
CA ASP A 750 7.54 14.67 24.00
C ASP A 750 8.46 15.37 22.96
N THR A 751 9.70 14.87 22.81
CA THR A 751 10.66 15.35 21.79
C THR A 751 10.14 15.11 20.36
N ILE A 752 9.47 13.98 20.11
CA ILE A 752 8.80 13.69 18.84
C ILE A 752 7.62 14.66 18.62
N GLY A 753 6.87 15.01 19.67
CA GLY A 753 5.81 16.03 19.65
C GLY A 753 6.33 17.43 19.30
N GLU A 754 7.49 17.84 19.84
CA GLU A 754 8.17 19.06 19.43
C GLU A 754 8.58 19.03 17.95
N TYR A 755 9.15 17.91 17.48
CA TYR A 755 9.56 17.77 16.08
C TYR A 755 8.37 17.80 15.11
N ILE A 756 7.25 17.15 15.46
CA ILE A 756 5.99 17.22 14.72
C ILE A 756 5.49 18.67 14.66
N SER A 757 5.51 19.39 15.78
CA SER A 757 5.11 20.80 15.87
C SER A 757 5.98 21.71 15.00
N LEU A 758 7.31 21.52 15.04
CA LEU A 758 8.27 22.22 14.18
C LEU A 758 8.06 21.90 12.69
N TYR A 759 7.79 20.64 12.35
CA TYR A 759 7.48 20.22 10.98
C TYR A 759 6.18 20.86 10.46
N HIS A 760 5.12 20.89 11.26
CA HIS A 760 3.87 21.58 10.92
C HIS A 760 4.10 23.09 10.73
N HIS A 761 4.88 23.74 11.60
CA HIS A 761 5.22 25.16 11.46
C HIS A 761 6.05 25.43 10.19
N GLN A 762 7.06 24.60 9.91
CA GLN A 762 7.87 24.69 8.69
C GLN A 762 7.03 24.48 7.43
N ARG A 763 6.10 23.52 7.44
CA ARG A 763 5.19 23.23 6.34
C ARG A 763 4.20 24.37 6.09
N ALA A 764 3.66 24.98 7.16
CA ALA A 764 2.82 26.17 7.06
C ALA A 764 3.59 27.37 6.48
N LEU A 765 4.84 27.62 6.89
CA LEU A 765 5.70 28.66 6.32
C LEU A 765 6.04 28.41 4.84
N LEU A 766 6.22 27.16 4.43
CA LEU A 766 6.43 26.79 3.03
C LEU A 766 5.16 27.03 2.20
N GLN A 767 3.99 26.59 2.70
CA GLN A 767 2.69 26.84 2.06
C GLN A 767 2.38 28.35 1.95
N GLN A 768 2.69 29.14 2.98
CA GLN A 768 2.53 30.61 2.94
C GLN A 768 3.43 31.25 1.88
N ARG A 769 4.69 30.79 1.75
CA ARG A 769 5.62 31.28 0.71
C ARG A 769 5.18 30.87 -0.69
N GLU A 770 4.67 29.65 -0.85
CA GLU A 770 4.11 29.17 -2.11
C GLU A 770 2.85 29.94 -2.50
N PHE A 771 1.94 30.20 -1.56
CA PHE A 771 0.78 31.05 -1.76
C PHE A 771 1.17 32.47 -2.19
N GLN A 772 2.12 33.11 -1.51
CA GLN A 772 2.64 34.43 -1.91
C GLN A 772 3.27 34.43 -3.31
N LYS A 773 4.01 33.38 -3.67
CA LYS A 773 4.58 33.20 -5.01
C LYS A 773 3.47 33.04 -6.06
N ASN A 774 2.44 32.26 -5.78
CA ASN A 774 1.35 31.96 -6.71
C ASN A 774 0.41 33.17 -6.89
N ASP A 775 0.15 33.95 -5.84
CA ASP A 775 -0.52 35.25 -5.92
C ASP A 775 0.28 36.24 -6.78
N TYR A 776 1.60 36.37 -6.54
CA TYR A 776 2.46 37.22 -7.37
C TYR A 776 2.49 36.79 -8.85
N ILE A 777 2.54 35.48 -9.14
CA ILE A 777 2.42 34.94 -10.50
C ILE A 777 1.04 35.25 -11.10
N SER A 778 -0.03 35.15 -10.32
CA SER A 778 -1.40 35.45 -10.77
C SER A 778 -1.58 36.93 -11.12
N ARG A 779 -0.97 37.84 -10.35
CA ARG A 779 -0.90 39.27 -10.66
C ARG A 779 -0.14 39.51 -11.97
N LEU A 780 1.09 39.00 -12.10
CA LEU A 780 1.87 39.12 -13.34
C LEU A 780 1.18 38.50 -14.58
N ALA A 781 0.42 37.42 -14.41
CA ALA A 781 -0.37 36.83 -15.48
C ALA A 781 -1.50 37.77 -15.94
N LYS A 782 -2.19 38.40 -14.97
CA LYS A 782 -3.20 39.42 -15.26
C LYS A 782 -2.59 40.68 -15.89
N ASP A 783 -1.47 41.18 -15.37
CA ASP A 783 -0.78 42.36 -15.90
C ASP A 783 -0.32 42.11 -17.36
N ARG A 784 0.10 40.88 -17.68
CA ARG A 784 0.40 40.43 -19.05
C ARG A 784 -0.86 40.40 -19.94
N GLU A 785 -1.99 39.91 -19.43
CA GLU A 785 -3.27 39.88 -20.15
C GLU A 785 -3.80 41.31 -20.43
N ASP A 786 -3.80 42.17 -19.41
CA ASP A 786 -4.21 43.59 -19.53
C ASP A 786 -3.29 44.33 -20.53
N LEU A 787 -1.97 44.12 -20.48
CA LEU A 787 -1.02 44.71 -21.44
C LEU A 787 -1.18 44.15 -22.86
N GLN A 788 -1.44 42.84 -23.01
CA GLN A 788 -1.78 42.24 -24.31
C GLN A 788 -3.10 42.81 -24.85
N GLY A 789 -4.09 43.06 -24.00
CA GLY A 789 -5.32 43.75 -24.34
C GLY A 789 -5.11 45.19 -24.79
N LYS A 790 -4.22 45.95 -24.12
CA LYS A 790 -3.82 47.31 -24.57
C LYS A 790 -3.09 47.27 -25.91
N LEU A 791 -2.18 46.31 -26.13
CA LEU A 791 -1.48 46.14 -27.41
C LEU A 791 -2.43 45.78 -28.56
N SER A 792 -3.41 44.91 -28.34
CA SER A 792 -4.43 44.58 -29.36
C SER A 792 -5.31 45.80 -29.72
N LYS A 793 -5.69 46.63 -28.72
CA LYS A 793 -6.39 47.90 -28.96
C LYS A 793 -5.53 48.88 -29.76
N LEU A 794 -4.25 49.01 -29.40
CA LEU A 794 -3.27 49.85 -30.09
C LEU A 794 -3.09 49.40 -31.55
N GLN A 795 -2.92 48.10 -31.81
CA GLN A 795 -2.82 47.52 -33.15
C GLN A 795 -4.10 47.80 -33.98
N GLY A 796 -5.28 47.65 -33.38
CA GLY A 796 -6.56 47.98 -34.02
C GLY A 796 -6.64 49.46 -34.43
N LEU A 797 -6.29 50.38 -33.52
CA LEU A 797 -6.26 51.83 -33.80
C LEU A 797 -5.21 52.21 -34.85
N VAL A 798 -4.05 51.53 -34.88
CA VAL A 798 -3.03 51.74 -35.92
C VAL A 798 -3.53 51.29 -37.29
N VAL A 799 -4.20 50.12 -37.40
CA VAL A 799 -4.82 49.66 -38.65
C VAL A 799 -5.96 50.60 -39.09
N GLN A 800 -6.76 51.10 -38.14
CA GLN A 800 -7.77 52.13 -38.39
C GLN A 800 -7.12 53.41 -38.94
N MET A 801 -6.08 53.94 -38.30
CA MET A 801 -5.35 55.13 -38.75
C MET A 801 -4.76 54.96 -40.16
N PHE A 802 -4.21 53.79 -40.51
CA PHE A 802 -3.72 53.54 -41.87
C PHE A 802 -4.86 53.52 -42.90
N SER A 803 -6.04 53.01 -42.51
CA SER A 803 -7.25 52.98 -43.35
C SER A 803 -7.83 54.37 -43.56
N GLU A 804 -7.96 55.17 -42.49
CA GLU A 804 -8.38 56.58 -42.50
C GLU A 804 -7.46 57.48 -43.35
N ARG A 805 -6.20 57.08 -43.50
CA ARG A 805 -5.17 57.80 -44.27
C ARG A 805 -5.03 57.33 -45.72
N GLY A 806 -5.91 56.42 -46.18
CA GLY A 806 -6.00 56.01 -47.58
C GLY A 806 -4.83 55.16 -48.10
N VAL A 807 -4.11 54.46 -47.23
CA VAL A 807 -2.99 53.57 -47.61
C VAL A 807 -3.45 52.11 -47.56
N ASP A 808 -3.15 51.33 -48.62
CA ASP A 808 -3.53 49.92 -48.73
C ASP A 808 -2.90 49.04 -47.62
N ALA A 809 -3.61 48.88 -46.50
CA ALA A 809 -3.16 48.17 -45.30
C ALA A 809 -2.84 46.68 -45.53
N LYS A 810 -3.28 46.10 -46.66
CA LYS A 810 -3.10 44.69 -47.03
C LYS A 810 -1.63 44.25 -47.09
N ASN A 811 -0.70 45.17 -47.37
CA ASN A 811 0.73 44.84 -47.47
C ASN A 811 1.50 44.89 -46.13
N LEU A 812 0.85 45.26 -45.01
CA LEU A 812 1.49 45.30 -43.69
C LEU A 812 1.05 44.14 -42.76
N ILE A 813 -0.16 43.61 -42.96
CA ILE A 813 -0.75 42.54 -42.12
C ILE A 813 0.06 41.22 -42.23
N SER A 814 0.64 40.94 -43.39
CA SER A 814 1.47 39.76 -43.64
C SER A 814 2.72 39.66 -42.75
N HIS A 815 3.21 40.76 -42.18
CA HIS A 815 4.33 40.74 -41.24
C HIS A 815 3.92 40.54 -39.77
N THR A 816 2.68 40.86 -39.39
CA THR A 816 2.19 40.67 -38.01
C THR A 816 1.69 39.25 -37.74
N GLU A 817 1.07 38.58 -38.71
CA GLU A 817 0.65 37.16 -38.58
C GLU A 817 1.84 36.22 -38.33
N ILE A 818 2.99 36.48 -38.97
CA ILE A 818 4.24 35.72 -38.79
C ILE A 818 4.75 35.81 -37.35
N PHE A 819 4.69 37.01 -36.73
CA PHE A 819 5.11 37.19 -35.34
C PHE A 819 4.20 36.47 -34.35
N HIS A 820 2.88 36.48 -34.56
CA HIS A 820 1.93 35.83 -33.66
C HIS A 820 2.13 34.30 -33.64
N ASN A 821 2.26 33.69 -34.83
CA ASN A 821 2.43 32.24 -35.01
C ASN A 821 3.79 31.71 -34.48
N CYS A 822 4.83 32.56 -34.48
CA CYS A 822 6.11 32.24 -33.83
C CYS A 822 6.02 32.29 -32.30
N ASN A 823 5.23 33.20 -31.74
CA ASN A 823 5.16 33.41 -30.30
C ASN A 823 4.36 32.30 -29.58
N GLU A 824 3.29 31.79 -30.19
CA GLU A 824 2.51 30.65 -29.65
C GLU A 824 3.38 29.41 -29.46
N LYS A 825 4.16 29.02 -30.48
CA LYS A 825 5.06 27.85 -30.44
C LYS A 825 6.16 27.95 -29.40
N ILE A 826 6.61 29.17 -29.08
CA ILE A 826 7.59 29.43 -28.01
C ILE A 826 6.93 29.37 -26.62
N ASN A 827 5.63 29.69 -26.53
CA ASN A 827 4.86 29.66 -25.29
C ASN A 827 4.49 28.21 -24.91
N GLU A 828 4.04 27.39 -25.88
CA GLU A 828 3.74 25.95 -25.69
C GLU A 828 4.96 25.16 -25.17
N GLN A 829 6.13 25.33 -25.80
CA GLN A 829 7.36 24.63 -25.41
C GLN A 829 7.84 24.99 -23.99
N LYS A 830 7.49 26.18 -23.48
CA LYS A 830 7.84 26.58 -22.11
C LYS A 830 6.88 26.04 -21.04
N THR A 831 5.64 25.72 -21.40
CA THR A 831 4.72 25.03 -20.48
C THR A 831 5.14 23.58 -20.23
N GLU A 832 5.54 22.83 -21.26
CA GLU A 832 5.90 21.41 -21.12
C GLU A 832 7.15 21.19 -20.23
N ASP A 833 8.20 22.00 -20.39
CA ASP A 833 9.43 21.82 -19.61
C ASP A 833 9.33 22.29 -18.15
N MET A 834 8.41 23.21 -17.83
CA MET A 834 8.20 23.65 -16.44
C MET A 834 7.36 22.65 -15.61
N GLN A 835 6.61 21.75 -16.25
CA GLN A 835 5.80 20.72 -15.55
C GLN A 835 6.57 19.44 -15.19
N ARG A 836 7.83 19.26 -15.62
CA ARG A 836 8.60 18.02 -15.33
C ARG A 836 9.21 17.93 -13.91
N TYR A 837 9.09 18.97 -13.09
CA TYR A 837 9.73 19.04 -11.76
C TYR A 837 8.76 19.15 -10.58
N LEU A 838 7.53 18.66 -10.74
CA LEU A 838 6.61 18.34 -9.65
C LEU A 838 6.24 16.86 -9.75
N PRO A 839 6.45 16.03 -8.70
CA PRO A 839 5.91 14.67 -8.70
C PRO A 839 4.37 14.74 -8.62
N PRO A 840 3.64 13.87 -9.34
CA PRO A 840 2.19 13.81 -9.20
C PRO A 840 1.83 13.35 -7.78
N PRO A 841 0.71 13.83 -7.20
CA PRO A 841 0.12 13.16 -6.04
C PRO A 841 -0.21 11.70 -6.41
N PRO A 842 -0.13 10.75 -5.46
CA PRO A 842 -0.42 9.35 -5.74
C PRO A 842 -1.87 9.20 -6.24
N PRO A 843 -2.13 8.34 -7.24
CA PRO A 843 -3.45 8.21 -7.82
C PRO A 843 -4.43 7.61 -6.80
N VAL A 844 -5.56 8.29 -6.58
CA VAL A 844 -6.70 7.73 -5.87
C VAL A 844 -7.33 6.67 -6.75
N ILE A 845 -6.99 5.40 -6.50
CA ILE A 845 -7.58 4.26 -7.21
C ILE A 845 -8.93 3.97 -6.55
N ASN A 846 -10.00 4.54 -7.12
CA ASN A 846 -11.36 4.05 -6.88
C ASN A 846 -11.51 2.70 -7.57
N GLY A 847 -11.23 1.62 -6.84
CA GLY A 847 -11.50 0.24 -7.24
C GLY A 847 -12.13 -0.52 -6.08
N GLU A 848 -13.31 -1.09 -6.30
CA GLU A 848 -14.08 -1.77 -5.26
C GLU A 848 -13.36 -3.05 -4.80
N GLY A 849 -12.97 -3.12 -3.52
CA GLY A 849 -12.20 -4.24 -2.97
C GLY A 849 -12.24 -4.27 -1.44
N LYS A 850 -13.22 -4.97 -0.87
CA LYS A 850 -13.49 -5.05 0.59
C LYS A 850 -12.26 -5.52 1.40
N TYR A 851 -11.81 -4.70 2.35
CA TYR A 851 -11.30 -5.07 3.68
C TYR A 851 -11.59 -3.90 4.67
N PRO A 852 -11.57 -4.10 6.00
CA PRO A 852 -12.39 -3.28 6.91
C PRO A 852 -11.87 -1.86 7.18
N GLU A 853 -12.83 -0.99 7.50
CA GLU A 853 -12.60 0.25 8.24
C GLU A 853 -12.29 -0.10 9.71
N ASP A 854 -11.16 0.38 10.25
CA ASP A 854 -10.98 0.63 11.69
C ASP A 854 -9.64 1.37 11.94
N TRP A 855 -9.64 2.69 11.79
CA TRP A 855 -8.66 3.61 12.39
C TRP A 855 -9.38 4.90 12.78
N PRO A 856 -9.44 5.28 14.07
CA PRO A 856 -10.30 6.35 14.55
C PRO A 856 -9.74 7.75 14.25
N ASP A 857 -10.61 8.63 13.75
CA ASP A 857 -10.31 10.05 13.52
C ASP A 857 -10.24 10.83 14.85
N TYR A 858 -9.04 11.30 15.20
CA TYR A 858 -8.77 12.00 16.46
C TYR A 858 -8.88 13.54 16.30
N SER A 859 -9.99 14.02 15.72
CA SER A 859 -10.17 15.46 15.43
C SER A 859 -11.62 15.99 15.52
N SER A 860 -12.43 15.54 16.49
CA SER A 860 -13.56 16.34 17.04
C SER A 860 -14.15 15.77 18.36
N SER A 861 -13.66 16.23 19.50
CA SER A 861 -14.28 15.97 20.82
C SER A 861 -15.07 17.19 21.30
N ASN A 862 -16.35 17.29 20.92
CA ASN A 862 -17.29 18.19 21.59
C ASN A 862 -17.58 17.66 23.01
N SER A 863 -16.87 18.18 24.01
CA SER A 863 -17.21 17.96 25.43
C SER A 863 -17.55 19.30 26.08
N SER A 864 -18.84 19.55 26.27
CA SER A 864 -19.30 20.58 27.20
C SER A 864 -19.20 20.08 28.64
N GLU A 865 -19.31 20.99 29.60
CA GLU A 865 -19.42 20.73 31.06
C GLU A 865 -18.23 20.02 31.75
N SER A 866 -17.30 20.80 32.29
CA SER A 866 -17.15 20.88 33.75
C SER A 866 -16.41 22.15 34.18
N VAL A 867 -16.69 22.63 35.39
CA VAL A 867 -16.22 23.93 35.93
C VAL A 867 -14.93 23.77 36.74
N VAL A 868 -13.91 24.57 36.43
CA VAL A 868 -12.91 25.07 37.39
C VAL A 868 -12.63 26.55 37.08
N GLU A 869 -12.37 27.35 38.10
CA GLU A 869 -12.31 28.82 38.03
C GLU A 869 -11.02 29.37 37.38
N THR A 870 -11.14 30.50 36.67
CA THR A 870 -10.01 31.36 36.29
C THR A 870 -9.88 32.54 37.26
N ILE A 871 -8.68 32.76 37.78
CA ILE A 871 -8.28 33.93 38.57
C ILE A 871 -7.12 34.63 37.85
N VAL A 872 -7.03 35.96 37.99
CA VAL A 872 -6.19 36.89 37.20
C VAL A 872 -6.74 37.09 35.76
N GLY A 873 -7.11 38.28 35.30
CA GLY A 873 -7.17 39.61 35.93
C GLY A 873 -6.29 40.64 35.21
N GLY A 874 -6.88 41.72 34.68
CA GLY A 874 -6.14 42.80 34.01
C GLY A 874 -6.86 43.43 32.81
N GLU A 875 -7.81 44.32 33.11
CA GLU A 875 -8.19 45.53 32.33
C GLU A 875 -8.08 45.51 30.79
N ALA A 876 -9.24 45.52 30.12
CA ALA A 876 -9.43 46.11 28.79
C ALA A 876 -10.31 47.36 28.90
N PHE A 877 -10.00 48.41 28.13
CA PHE A 877 -10.65 49.73 28.24
C PHE A 877 -11.77 49.90 27.19
N GLU A 878 -12.93 50.43 27.58
CA GLU A 878 -14.08 50.61 26.68
C GLU A 878 -13.97 51.83 25.74
N GLY A 879 -14.66 51.76 24.59
CA GLY A 879 -14.81 52.88 23.65
C GLY A 879 -15.95 52.68 22.63
N ASN A 880 -17.04 53.43 22.78
CA ASN A 880 -18.22 53.41 21.91
C ASN A 880 -17.95 54.09 20.53
N VAL A 881 -18.44 53.67 19.34
CA VAL A 881 -19.82 53.33 18.88
C VAL A 881 -20.69 54.62 18.77
N PRO A 882 -21.47 54.95 17.68
CA PRO A 882 -21.84 54.22 16.44
C PRO A 882 -21.76 55.09 15.10
N PRO A 883 -22.73 55.17 14.11
CA PRO A 883 -22.40 54.94 12.68
C PRO A 883 -23.04 55.88 11.59
N SER A 884 -22.82 55.61 10.29
CA SER A 884 -23.72 55.90 9.14
C SER A 884 -23.14 55.37 7.79
N SER A 885 -23.80 55.32 6.62
CA SER A 885 -25.18 54.96 6.19
C SER A 885 -25.45 55.45 4.75
N ALA A 886 -25.23 54.62 3.71
CA ALA A 886 -25.73 54.73 2.31
C ALA A 886 -25.43 53.41 1.56
N GLN A 887 -26.20 52.80 0.63
CA GLN A 887 -27.09 53.25 -0.46
C GLN A 887 -26.34 53.91 -1.65
N GLN A 888 -26.61 53.63 -2.94
CA GLN A 888 -27.71 52.86 -3.56
C GLN A 888 -27.39 52.41 -5.02
N GLN A 889 -27.90 51.23 -5.41
CA GLN A 889 -28.52 50.84 -6.71
C GLN A 889 -27.85 51.07 -8.11
N SER A 890 -28.26 50.21 -9.05
CA SER A 890 -28.15 50.36 -10.52
C SER A 890 -29.39 51.06 -11.12
N PRO A 891 -29.36 51.49 -12.40
CA PRO A 891 -30.30 50.90 -13.36
C PRO A 891 -29.83 50.85 -14.84
N THR A 892 -30.72 50.36 -15.71
CA THR A 892 -30.59 50.13 -17.16
C THR A 892 -31.13 51.31 -18.01
N SER A 893 -30.77 51.35 -19.32
CA SER A 893 -31.56 51.82 -20.51
C SER A 893 -31.00 52.95 -21.39
N MET A 894 -31.53 53.01 -22.63
CA MET A 894 -31.27 53.91 -23.77
C MET A 894 -32.62 54.27 -24.45
N PRO A 895 -32.72 55.15 -25.48
CA PRO A 895 -31.95 56.35 -25.88
C PRO A 895 -32.88 57.62 -25.85
N PRO A 896 -32.57 58.79 -26.48
CA PRO A 896 -32.75 59.01 -27.93
C PRO A 896 -31.68 59.97 -28.55
N THR A 897 -32.03 60.74 -29.60
CA THR A 897 -31.09 61.16 -30.67
C THR A 897 -31.29 62.62 -31.18
N ILE A 898 -30.29 63.12 -31.93
CA ILE A 898 -30.30 64.29 -32.86
C ILE A 898 -30.20 65.70 -32.25
N TYR A 899 -29.14 66.43 -32.64
CA TYR A 899 -29.25 67.68 -33.41
C TYR A 899 -27.92 67.99 -34.15
N ASP A 900 -28.01 68.26 -35.46
CA ASP A 900 -26.86 68.61 -36.31
C ASP A 900 -26.44 70.08 -36.17
N THR A 901 -25.18 70.36 -36.51
CA THR A 901 -24.76 71.63 -37.13
C THR A 901 -23.58 71.40 -38.07
N ASN A 902 -23.51 72.18 -39.15
CA ASN A 902 -22.75 71.85 -40.35
C ASN A 902 -21.25 72.23 -40.32
N GLU A 903 -20.54 71.69 -41.33
CA GLU A 903 -19.42 72.33 -42.06
C GLU A 903 -18.16 72.74 -41.26
N GLU A 904 -17.12 71.89 -41.29
CA GLU A 904 -15.95 72.14 -42.16
C GLU A 904 -14.94 70.97 -42.24
N SER A 905 -14.30 70.83 -43.41
CA SER A 905 -12.96 70.26 -43.68
C SER A 905 -12.56 68.87 -43.13
N ALA A 906 -12.38 67.91 -44.04
CA ALA A 906 -11.99 66.51 -43.80
C ALA A 906 -10.51 66.29 -43.37
N GLN A 907 -10.05 66.94 -42.30
CA GLN A 907 -8.70 66.75 -41.73
C GLN A 907 -8.69 66.49 -40.21
N VAL A 908 -9.83 66.56 -39.52
CA VAL A 908 -9.89 66.48 -38.04
C VAL A 908 -9.86 65.03 -37.50
N GLU A 909 -10.49 64.07 -38.19
CA GLU A 909 -10.62 62.68 -37.69
C GLU A 909 -9.26 61.98 -37.49
N ASN A 910 -8.32 62.19 -38.42
CA ASN A 910 -6.95 61.66 -38.34
C ASN A 910 -6.23 62.02 -37.03
N ASN A 911 -6.58 63.15 -36.38
CA ASN A 911 -6.01 63.53 -35.09
C ASN A 911 -6.69 62.84 -33.89
N GLN A 912 -7.95 62.38 -34.00
CA GLN A 912 -8.59 61.66 -32.90
C GLN A 912 -8.02 60.25 -32.73
N THR A 913 -7.82 59.51 -33.84
CA THR A 913 -7.23 58.17 -33.80
C THR A 913 -5.77 58.24 -33.34
N ALA A 914 -4.99 59.21 -33.84
CA ALA A 914 -3.64 59.47 -33.35
C ALA A 914 -3.60 59.86 -31.86
N LYS A 915 -4.55 60.66 -31.36
CA LYS A 915 -4.62 60.99 -29.93
C LYS A 915 -4.89 59.76 -29.06
N LYS A 916 -5.88 58.93 -29.42
CA LYS A 916 -6.18 57.67 -28.71
C LYS A 916 -4.98 56.72 -28.65
N ILE A 917 -4.14 56.71 -29.70
CA ILE A 917 -2.87 55.97 -29.73
C ILE A 917 -1.87 56.54 -28.71
N MET A 918 -1.70 57.86 -28.63
CA MET A 918 -0.80 58.51 -27.66
C MET A 918 -1.28 58.37 -26.21
N ASP A 919 -2.60 58.46 -25.98
CA ASP A 919 -3.23 58.22 -24.69
C ASP A 919 -2.96 56.77 -24.23
N LEU A 920 -3.11 55.78 -25.13
CA LEU A 920 -2.78 54.37 -24.86
C LEU A 920 -1.29 54.10 -24.61
N PHE A 921 -0.37 54.79 -25.31
CA PHE A 921 1.06 54.68 -25.01
C PHE A 921 1.39 55.22 -23.61
N SER A 922 0.82 56.36 -23.23
CA SER A 922 0.97 56.94 -21.89
C SER A 922 0.46 55.98 -20.80
N GLU A 923 -0.64 55.28 -21.09
CA GLU A 923 -1.23 54.21 -20.27
C GLU A 923 -0.40 52.91 -20.21
N ILE A 924 0.57 52.70 -21.10
CA ILE A 924 1.48 51.54 -21.11
C ILE A 924 2.77 51.88 -20.38
N ASP A 925 3.37 53.04 -20.65
CA ASP A 925 4.59 53.51 -19.96
C ASP A 925 4.35 53.66 -18.45
N SER A 926 3.18 54.16 -18.04
CA SER A 926 2.80 54.27 -16.62
C SER A 926 2.86 52.91 -15.89
N ASN A 927 2.38 51.83 -16.53
CA ASN A 927 2.37 50.48 -15.95
C ASN A 927 3.78 49.85 -15.88
N LEU A 928 4.73 50.32 -16.70
CA LEU A 928 6.10 49.80 -16.75
C LEU A 928 7.04 50.38 -15.68
N CYS A 929 6.73 51.55 -15.12
CA CYS A 929 7.55 52.18 -14.07
C CYS A 929 7.26 51.66 -12.66
N ASP A 930 6.00 51.39 -12.31
CA ASP A 930 5.58 51.21 -10.91
C ASP A 930 5.73 49.78 -10.35
N THR A 931 6.20 48.81 -11.16
CA THR A 931 6.11 47.37 -10.86
C THR A 931 7.42 46.65 -10.53
N VAL A 932 8.46 47.37 -10.09
CA VAL A 932 9.70 46.77 -9.53
C VAL A 932 9.87 47.07 -8.03
N PRO A 933 9.20 46.34 -7.13
CA PRO A 933 9.41 46.45 -5.69
C PRO A 933 10.78 45.85 -5.31
N PHE A 934 11.83 46.69 -5.31
CA PHE A 934 13.20 46.36 -4.94
C PHE A 934 13.33 46.08 -3.42
N ASN A 935 12.73 44.99 -2.96
CA ASN A 935 12.62 44.61 -1.55
C ASN A 935 13.96 44.06 -1.04
N ARG A 936 14.91 44.97 -0.74
CA ARG A 936 16.30 44.68 -0.35
C ARG A 936 16.39 43.95 1.00
N LYS A 937 16.16 42.64 1.01
CA LYS A 937 16.61 41.72 2.07
C LYS A 937 17.79 40.87 1.59
N PHE A 938 18.92 41.53 1.36
CA PHE A 938 20.20 40.85 1.19
C PHE A 938 20.60 40.20 2.54
N LEU A 939 20.87 38.89 2.51
CA LEU A 939 21.64 38.25 3.57
C LEU A 939 23.11 38.70 3.47
N PRO A 940 23.81 38.94 4.59
CA PRO A 940 25.16 39.50 4.57
C PRO A 940 26.15 38.53 3.91
N CYS A 941 26.96 39.05 2.99
CA CYS A 941 28.06 38.30 2.39
C CYS A 941 29.11 37.98 3.47
N LYS A 942 29.59 36.74 3.52
CA LYS A 942 30.55 36.27 4.52
C LYS A 942 31.91 37.01 4.48
N TYR A 943 32.20 37.72 3.40
CA TYR A 943 33.48 38.41 3.16
C TYR A 943 33.41 39.94 3.25
N CYS A 944 32.23 40.56 3.26
CA CYS A 944 32.09 42.01 3.46
C CYS A 944 30.95 42.34 4.45
N LYS A 945 31.31 42.95 5.59
CA LYS A 945 30.43 43.20 6.74
C LYS A 945 29.46 44.38 6.56
N GLY A 946 28.80 44.46 5.40
CA GLY A 946 27.65 45.36 5.18
C GLY A 946 27.95 46.87 5.12
N SER A 947 29.21 47.29 5.01
CA SER A 947 29.55 48.70 4.78
C SER A 947 29.30 49.09 3.33
N VAL A 948 28.24 49.86 3.08
CA VAL A 948 28.10 50.67 1.86
C VAL A 948 28.87 51.96 2.10
N GLN A 949 29.76 52.33 1.17
CA GLN A 949 30.23 53.71 1.04
C GLN A 949 29.37 54.39 -0.02
N ASP A 950 28.75 55.51 0.33
CA ASP A 950 28.04 56.35 -0.63
C ASP A 950 29.05 57.10 -1.52
N LEU A 951 28.74 57.18 -2.82
CA LEU A 951 29.50 57.84 -3.89
C LEU A 951 28.52 58.41 -4.94
#